data_AF-A0A3A3CX34-F1
#
_entry.id   AF-A0A3A3CX34-F1
#
_cell.length_a   1.000
_cell.length_b   1.000
_cell.length_c   1.000
_cell.angle_alpha   90.00
_cell.angle_beta   90.00
_cell.angle_gamma   90.00
#
_symmetry.space_group_name_H-M   'P 1'
#
loop_
_entity.id
_entity.type
_entity.pdbx_description
1 polymer ?
#
loop_
_entity_poly.entity_id
_entity_poly.type
_entity_poly.pdbx_seq_one_letter_code
_entity_poly.pdbx_strand_id
1 'polypeptide(L)'
;MSYTFNSYSFDPVLGVLYFQENAVQLRPKLAQLLEYFLLNAGRIITREELLSALWVNGEYRESSLTQSIRELRKQLSDSVQNPLFIKTYPQRGYIWICEVDMPCNVLSADEPAPEPTRTMAFFTDSPQRLPALVLTLCIFIAGLFLMIGFTMVDPSSKTVSEAHHNERLLVAPFKNLTGETEFDWLNYGLRHLLIQNLKESGVVTVIPNQPAFHLLSQEHEAHDNVGSTLQSLVEQGHAERWLEATVSQESGRFVFHYTLSDIQGKIKKGVIYSDDLNHPLPNLATTFAQQVIGKTGMVSTYHVSESDFSTKDYLEGLYALETRGVGLAMRYFEASVLHDPNNIHALVELARTYWHTGRLQQATEIFEQLSQSAGLLAKPSLNARMLEYWGEMKIAKGEYTQANTLLEHALVMTDEIDNDVLRSKIYRKLATIAWQQQQWSKYQHFVSQAKNLFEIHDMTESEARRLYYIGNPPPAGPETDQTVDLEDSLQSLYKSVRYYRKNGNLSSLMKTYFALGQNYLAPLEERNQALLNALKLATDQQELVYQIKIANYLGFYFIQLHEGEKAIEYIELAEQVLNDELDIAPLRYRNQLLLSMAKMDHGIANNDKSALHQAKGSFAQLLGSLESLNSHDNIKADAYLLLSWTELALQQSQSALLNQQAAYNLYTRLNMHDSLSYAVYSLMYTHLTLGDDDRAIELANSGQFNKKLIYDYTALAFYRLGDVDNAIGQLDKMKKQFAHYWQISDERRYKQLADPALQQNELMTWFSSLQKPYSVYCESEWNFQIDVN
;
A
#
# COMPACT_ATOMS: atom_id res chain seq x y z
N MET A 1 16.12 -3.19 48.95
CA MET A 1 16.95 -1.98 49.16
C MET A 1 16.07 -0.80 48.78
N SER A 2 15.83 0.16 49.67
CA SER A 2 14.87 1.25 49.42
C SER A 2 15.54 2.46 48.76
N TYR A 3 14.88 3.05 47.76
CA TYR A 3 15.28 4.32 47.12
C TYR A 3 14.65 5.50 47.87
N THR A 4 15.39 6.59 48.08
CA THR A 4 14.86 7.84 48.64
C THR A 4 14.99 8.98 47.64
N PHE A 5 13.93 9.74 47.45
CA PHE A 5 13.89 10.88 46.53
C PHE A 5 12.85 11.91 46.99
N ASN A 6 13.24 13.18 47.05
CA ASN A 6 12.42 14.25 47.63
C ASN A 6 11.89 13.85 49.04
N SER A 7 10.56 13.79 49.23
CA SER A 7 9.92 13.36 50.49
C SER A 7 9.38 11.92 50.45
N TYR A 8 9.80 11.12 49.46
CA TYR A 8 9.34 9.76 49.24
C TYR A 8 10.45 8.74 49.50
N SER A 9 10.08 7.56 50.01
CA SER A 9 10.93 6.37 49.99
C SER A 9 10.21 5.20 49.34
N PHE A 10 10.86 4.48 48.44
CA PHE A 10 10.28 3.36 47.70
C PHE A 10 11.05 2.08 47.97
N ASP A 11 10.35 1.02 48.42
CA ASP A 11 10.91 -0.32 48.53
C ASP A 11 10.50 -1.16 47.29
N PRO A 12 11.43 -1.47 46.37
CA PRO A 12 11.15 -2.23 45.17
C PRO A 12 10.80 -3.70 45.46
N VAL A 13 11.28 -4.27 46.57
CA VAL A 13 11.04 -5.68 46.92
C VAL A 13 9.61 -5.85 47.45
N LEU A 14 9.15 -4.89 48.25
CA LEU A 14 7.79 -4.88 48.78
C LEU A 14 6.79 -4.21 47.82
N GLY A 15 7.27 -3.42 46.86
CA GLY A 15 6.44 -2.63 45.95
C GLY A 15 5.68 -1.50 46.67
N VAL A 16 6.21 -0.98 47.77
CA VAL A 16 5.54 0.02 48.63
C VAL A 16 6.24 1.37 48.49
N LEU A 17 5.43 2.40 48.23
CA LEU A 17 5.85 3.80 48.21
C LEU A 17 5.41 4.47 49.52
N TYR A 18 6.34 5.06 50.24
CA TYR A 18 6.11 5.78 51.48
C TYR A 18 6.22 7.29 51.25
N PHE A 19 5.30 8.04 51.85
CA PHE A 19 5.34 9.49 51.95
C PHE A 19 5.04 9.88 53.39
N GLN A 20 6.05 10.36 54.12
CA GLN A 20 5.96 10.59 55.57
C GLN A 20 5.50 9.31 56.32
N GLU A 21 4.37 9.35 57.05
CA GLU A 21 3.81 8.20 57.78
C GLU A 21 2.84 7.34 56.94
N ASN A 22 2.57 7.71 55.68
CA ASN A 22 1.62 7.01 54.83
C ASN A 22 2.33 6.04 53.86
N ALA A 23 1.90 4.78 53.88
CA ALA A 23 2.38 3.74 52.98
C ALA A 23 1.32 3.41 51.91
N VAL A 24 1.71 3.44 50.64
CA VAL A 24 0.86 3.10 49.50
C VAL A 24 1.45 1.89 48.78
N GLN A 25 0.68 0.79 48.75
CA GLN A 25 1.04 -0.39 47.96
C GLN A 25 0.85 -0.08 46.47
N LEU A 26 1.93 -0.15 45.70
CA LEU A 26 1.86 -0.03 44.25
C LEU A 26 1.49 -1.37 43.62
N ARG A 27 0.74 -1.31 42.52
CA ARG A 27 0.49 -2.50 41.69
C ARG A 27 1.84 -2.98 41.11
N PRO A 28 2.06 -4.29 40.92
CA PRO A 28 3.38 -4.82 40.55
C PRO A 28 4.03 -4.15 39.33
N LYS A 29 3.24 -3.87 38.29
CA LYS A 29 3.73 -3.21 37.08
C LYS A 29 4.12 -1.74 37.31
N LEU A 30 3.39 -1.05 38.19
CA LEU A 30 3.66 0.34 38.54
C LEU A 30 4.91 0.45 39.42
N ALA A 31 5.13 -0.53 40.30
CA ALA A 31 6.36 -0.65 41.08
C ALA A 31 7.59 -0.88 40.17
N GLN A 32 7.49 -1.81 39.22
CA GLN A 32 8.54 -2.07 38.22
C GLN A 32 8.83 -0.83 37.36
N LEU A 33 7.80 -0.10 36.95
CA LEU A 33 7.96 1.15 36.20
C LEU A 33 8.71 2.21 37.01
N LEU A 34 8.34 2.40 38.29
CA LEU A 34 9.02 3.35 39.17
C LEU A 34 10.49 2.94 39.40
N GLU A 35 10.74 1.65 39.68
CA GLU A 35 12.11 1.14 39.83
C GLU A 35 12.95 1.39 38.58
N TYR A 36 12.40 1.13 37.39
CA TYR A 36 13.09 1.34 36.12
C TYR A 36 13.44 2.81 35.88
N PHE A 37 12.55 3.73 36.26
CA PHE A 37 12.83 5.17 36.21
C PHE A 37 13.93 5.59 37.19
N LEU A 38 13.91 5.07 38.42
CA LEU A 38 14.89 5.41 39.45
C LEU A 38 16.30 4.89 39.10
N LEU A 39 16.39 3.69 38.51
CA LEU A 39 17.66 3.14 37.99
C LEU A 39 18.24 3.94 36.82
N ASN A 40 17.40 4.67 36.09
CA ASN A 40 17.75 5.43 34.90
C ASN A 40 17.52 6.93 35.08
N ALA A 41 17.60 7.42 36.33
CA ALA A 41 17.40 8.83 36.65
C ALA A 41 18.32 9.74 35.82
N GLY A 42 17.77 10.82 35.28
CA GLY A 42 18.51 11.76 34.43
C GLY A 42 18.72 11.33 32.96
N ARG A 43 18.30 10.12 32.55
CA ARG A 43 18.35 9.66 31.16
C ARG A 43 16.97 9.72 30.49
N ILE A 44 16.93 10.10 29.21
CA ILE A 44 15.71 9.96 28.39
C ILE A 44 15.53 8.48 28.06
N ILE A 45 14.39 7.93 28.46
CA ILE A 45 13.97 6.55 28.21
C ILE A 45 12.85 6.59 27.16
N THR A 46 13.04 5.91 26.04
CA THR A 46 12.04 5.93 24.96
C THR A 46 10.80 5.12 25.33
N ARG A 47 9.71 5.30 24.57
CA ARG A 47 8.48 4.53 24.82
C ARG A 47 8.71 3.06 24.51
N GLU A 48 9.41 2.78 23.41
CA GLU A 48 9.77 1.44 22.95
C GLU A 48 10.68 0.75 23.98
N GLU A 49 11.61 1.48 24.58
CA GLU A 49 12.47 0.98 25.65
C GLU A 49 11.64 0.59 26.90
N LEU A 50 10.73 1.46 27.35
CA LEU A 50 9.84 1.13 28.48
C LEU A 50 8.91 -0.06 28.17
N LEU A 51 8.36 -0.13 26.95
CA LEU A 51 7.48 -1.21 26.52
C LEU A 51 8.21 -2.55 26.42
N SER A 52 9.41 -2.56 25.83
CA SER A 52 10.23 -3.76 25.70
C SER A 52 10.79 -4.24 27.05
N ALA A 53 11.17 -3.33 27.94
CA ALA A 53 11.70 -3.71 29.26
C ALA A 53 10.60 -4.24 30.20
N LEU A 54 9.40 -3.66 30.15
CA LEU A 54 8.36 -3.92 31.16
C LEU A 54 7.14 -4.68 30.61
N TRP A 55 6.75 -4.58 29.34
CA TRP A 55 5.54 -5.20 28.75
C TRP A 55 5.86 -6.21 27.64
N VAL A 56 6.67 -7.22 28.01
CA VAL A 56 7.18 -8.24 27.09
C VAL A 56 6.06 -9.07 26.40
N ASN A 57 4.89 -9.30 27.03
CA ASN A 57 3.81 -10.18 26.52
C ASN A 57 2.36 -9.67 26.81
N GLY A 58 1.76 -8.71 26.09
CA GLY A 58 0.34 -8.36 26.32
C GLY A 58 -0.30 -7.32 25.40
N GLU A 59 -1.62 -7.43 25.20
CA GLU A 59 -2.45 -6.84 24.10
C GLU A 59 -2.80 -5.33 24.18
N TYR A 60 -2.27 -4.57 25.13
CA TYR A 60 -2.61 -3.14 25.25
C TYR A 60 -1.38 -2.29 25.50
N ARG A 61 -0.33 -2.44 24.68
CA ARG A 61 1.02 -1.90 24.96
C ARG A 61 1.04 -0.38 25.20
N GLU A 62 0.59 0.42 24.23
CA GLU A 62 0.76 1.89 24.33
C GLU A 62 -0.25 2.58 25.25
N SER A 63 -1.51 2.11 25.26
CA SER A 63 -2.55 2.60 26.18
C SER A 63 -2.23 2.24 27.63
N SER A 64 -1.66 1.05 27.90
CA SER A 64 -1.23 0.63 29.24
C SER A 64 -0.02 1.41 29.74
N LEU A 65 0.96 1.72 28.89
CA LEU A 65 2.08 2.58 29.27
C LEU A 65 1.56 3.99 29.61
N THR A 66 0.71 4.56 28.77
CA THR A 66 0.13 5.89 29.00
C THR A 66 -0.68 5.93 30.30
N GLN A 67 -1.47 4.89 30.58
CA GLN A 67 -2.22 4.76 31.82
C GLN A 67 -1.31 4.59 33.04
N SER A 68 -0.25 3.77 32.94
CA SER A 68 0.70 3.55 34.03
C SER A 68 1.51 4.81 34.35
N ILE A 69 1.89 5.60 33.35
CA ILE A 69 2.53 6.91 33.55
C ILE A 69 1.57 7.89 34.23
N ARG A 70 0.29 7.93 33.82
CA ARG A 70 -0.73 8.77 34.48
C ARG A 70 -0.95 8.38 35.93
N GLU A 71 -1.01 7.08 36.21
CA GLU A 71 -1.19 6.55 37.56
C GLU A 71 0.03 6.82 38.44
N LEU A 72 1.25 6.64 37.91
CA LEU A 72 2.48 6.92 38.65
C LEU A 72 2.57 8.41 39.02
N ARG A 73 2.26 9.30 38.08
CA ARG A 73 2.17 10.74 38.35
C ARG A 73 1.13 11.05 39.44
N LYS A 74 -0.03 10.38 39.41
CA LYS A 74 -1.05 10.57 40.45
C LYS A 74 -0.55 10.16 41.84
N GLN A 75 0.15 9.03 41.97
CA GLN A 75 0.71 8.58 43.26
C GLN A 75 1.81 9.50 43.79
N LEU A 76 2.57 10.13 42.88
CA LEU A 76 3.61 11.11 43.19
C LEU A 76 3.09 12.55 43.29
N SER A 77 1.79 12.78 43.09
CA SER A 77 1.20 14.12 42.97
C SER A 77 1.90 15.02 41.93
N ASP A 78 2.38 14.42 40.84
CA ASP A 78 3.15 15.07 39.76
C ASP A 78 2.23 15.64 38.66
N SER A 79 2.62 16.78 38.08
CA SER A 79 1.86 17.48 37.03
C SER A 79 2.55 17.39 35.68
N VAL A 80 1.79 17.21 34.59
CA VAL A 80 2.34 17.24 33.23
C VAL A 80 2.82 18.63 32.83
N GLN A 81 2.13 19.68 33.29
CA GLN A 81 2.43 21.08 32.94
C GLN A 81 3.64 21.60 33.71
N ASN A 82 3.83 21.16 34.95
CA ASN A 82 4.95 21.51 35.82
C ASN A 82 5.51 20.23 36.48
N PRO A 83 6.30 19.41 35.76
CA PRO A 83 6.76 18.13 36.28
C PRO A 83 7.86 18.31 37.33
N LEU A 84 7.70 17.63 38.46
CA LEU A 84 8.70 17.51 39.52
C LEU A 84 9.45 16.18 39.48
N PHE A 85 8.82 15.11 38.96
CA PHE A 85 9.39 13.78 38.92
C PHE A 85 9.57 13.26 37.49
N ILE A 86 8.53 13.29 36.66
CA ILE A 86 8.57 12.70 35.30
C ILE A 86 8.31 13.78 34.26
N LYS A 87 9.33 14.16 33.49
CA LYS A 87 9.17 15.08 32.36
C LYS A 87 8.96 14.31 31.05
N THR A 88 7.94 14.70 30.29
CA THR A 88 7.67 14.15 28.96
C THR A 88 8.42 14.94 27.89
N TYR A 89 9.14 14.25 27.01
CA TYR A 89 9.63 14.80 25.75
C TYR A 89 8.77 14.27 24.59
N PRO A 90 7.95 15.12 23.93
CA PRO A 90 7.11 14.70 22.82
C PRO A 90 7.89 13.92 21.76
N GLN A 91 7.35 12.79 21.30
CA GLN A 91 7.93 11.89 20.29
C GLN A 91 9.30 11.27 20.66
N ARG A 92 9.83 11.49 21.88
CA ARG A 92 11.13 10.95 22.30
C ARG A 92 11.04 10.05 23.53
N GLY A 93 10.14 10.32 24.47
CA GLY A 93 9.95 9.47 25.66
C GLY A 93 9.85 10.26 26.96
N TYR A 94 10.35 9.68 28.05
CA TYR A 94 10.23 10.21 29.41
C TYR A 94 11.59 10.28 30.09
N ILE A 95 11.76 11.23 30.99
CA ILE A 95 12.94 11.33 31.86
C ILE A 95 12.48 11.46 33.31
N TRP A 96 13.19 10.79 34.20
CA TRP A 96 13.08 11.04 35.63
C TRP A 96 14.03 12.18 36.02
N ILE A 97 13.49 13.27 36.58
CA ILE A 97 14.22 14.53 36.81
C ILE A 97 14.47 14.84 38.28
N CYS A 98 13.90 14.06 39.20
CA CYS A 98 14.16 14.22 40.63
C CYS A 98 15.46 13.50 41.01
N GLU A 99 16.29 14.13 41.84
CA GLU A 99 17.47 13.49 42.40
C GLU A 99 17.08 12.28 43.27
N VAL A 100 17.86 11.21 43.17
CA VAL A 100 17.65 9.93 43.86
C VAL A 100 18.87 9.63 44.70
N ASP A 101 18.71 9.55 46.01
CA ASP A 101 19.75 9.10 46.92
C ASP A 101 19.75 7.57 46.92
N MET A 102 20.79 7.00 46.30
CA MET A 102 21.14 5.59 46.47
C MET A 102 22.17 5.48 47.60
N PRO A 103 22.10 4.46 48.49
CA PRO A 103 23.26 4.13 49.31
C PRO A 103 24.38 3.60 48.42
N CYS A 104 25.30 4.48 48.03
CA CYS A 104 26.46 4.15 47.22
C CYS A 104 27.56 3.54 48.10
N ASN A 105 28.09 2.39 47.70
CA ASN A 105 29.30 1.83 48.28
C ASN A 105 30.51 2.63 47.76
N VAL A 106 31.33 3.11 48.69
CA VAL A 106 32.39 4.09 48.48
C VAL A 106 33.64 3.42 47.93
N LEU A 107 34.20 3.95 46.83
CA LEU A 107 35.65 4.02 46.65
C LEU A 107 36.01 5.42 46.13
N SER A 108 36.59 6.19 47.04
CA SER A 108 37.11 7.55 46.93
C SER A 108 38.43 7.64 46.15
N ALA A 109 38.63 8.75 45.44
CA ALA A 109 39.89 9.51 45.43
C ALA A 109 39.68 10.93 44.84
N ASP A 110 39.61 11.88 45.78
CA ASP A 110 40.17 13.24 45.78
C ASP A 110 39.96 14.24 44.61
N GLU A 111 39.13 15.23 44.95
CA GLU A 111 39.18 16.69 44.65
C GLU A 111 40.58 17.35 44.87
N PRO A 112 40.85 18.64 44.54
CA PRO A 112 39.90 19.77 44.58
C PRO A 112 39.98 20.87 43.50
N ALA A 113 38.87 21.61 43.52
CA ALA A 113 38.52 22.96 43.06
C ALA A 113 39.51 24.07 43.56
N PRO A 114 39.33 25.42 43.33
CA PRO A 114 38.05 26.07 43.07
C PRO A 114 38.00 27.30 42.13
N GLU A 115 36.73 27.66 41.89
CA GLU A 115 36.09 28.87 41.36
C GLU A 115 36.54 30.20 42.07
N PRO A 116 35.89 31.41 41.95
CA PRO A 116 34.60 31.73 41.34
C PRO A 116 34.39 33.14 40.71
N THR A 117 33.13 33.35 40.29
CA THR A 117 32.29 34.56 40.48
C THR A 117 32.16 35.60 39.34
N ARG A 118 31.02 35.51 38.64
CA ARG A 118 29.88 36.48 38.63
C ARG A 118 30.15 37.91 38.10
N THR A 119 29.31 38.37 37.17
CA THR A 119 28.25 39.41 37.35
C THR A 119 27.97 40.18 36.06
N MET A 120 26.70 40.57 35.91
CA MET A 120 26.06 41.33 34.83
C MET A 120 26.59 42.76 34.61
N ALA A 121 26.15 43.30 33.45
CA ALA A 121 25.56 44.64 33.25
C ALA A 121 26.39 45.83 32.69
N PHE A 122 25.92 46.28 31.52
CA PHE A 122 25.56 47.65 31.10
C PHE A 122 26.60 48.78 30.80
N PHE A 123 26.41 49.33 29.58
CA PHE A 123 26.41 50.74 29.12
C PHE A 123 27.70 51.60 29.02
N THR A 124 27.71 52.38 27.90
CA THR A 124 28.36 53.70 27.65
C THR A 124 29.90 53.70 27.50
N ASP A 125 30.58 54.44 26.61
CA ASP A 125 30.29 55.71 25.93
C ASP A 125 31.09 55.86 24.61
N SER A 126 30.57 56.72 23.72
CA SER A 126 31.20 57.29 22.51
C SER A 126 32.32 58.32 22.88
N PRO A 127 33.16 58.93 21.99
CA PRO A 127 32.71 59.60 20.75
C PRO A 127 33.72 59.77 19.57
N GLN A 128 33.16 60.30 18.46
CA GLN A 128 33.76 61.23 17.48
C GLN A 128 34.77 60.71 16.44
N ARG A 129 34.31 60.58 15.18
CA ARG A 129 34.51 61.56 14.08
C ARG A 129 33.95 61.01 12.75
N LEU A 130 32.94 61.69 12.20
CA LEU A 130 32.54 61.66 10.78
C LEU A 130 32.85 63.07 10.24
N PRO A 131 33.38 63.23 9.02
CA PRO A 131 32.47 63.30 7.87
C PRO A 131 33.10 62.85 6.54
N ALA A 132 32.55 61.79 5.93
CA ALA A 132 32.69 61.51 4.49
C ALA A 132 31.65 60.47 4.00
N LEU A 133 31.09 59.68 4.91
CA LEU A 133 30.23 58.53 4.59
C LEU A 133 28.75 58.89 4.37
N VAL A 134 28.31 60.08 4.78
CA VAL A 134 26.90 60.51 4.63
C VAL A 134 26.58 60.94 3.20
N LEU A 135 27.56 61.44 2.43
CA LEU A 135 27.32 61.87 1.05
C LEU A 135 27.27 60.70 0.06
N THR A 136 28.06 59.64 0.30
CA THR A 136 27.99 58.40 -0.47
C THR A 136 26.73 57.59 -0.15
N LEU A 137 26.26 57.62 1.10
CA LEU A 137 25.00 56.98 1.49
C LEU A 137 23.79 57.69 0.89
N CYS A 138 23.79 59.02 0.75
CA CYS A 138 22.70 59.75 0.07
C CYS A 138 22.63 59.45 -1.43
N ILE A 139 23.76 59.26 -2.12
CA ILE A 139 23.78 58.87 -3.54
C ILE A 139 23.33 57.40 -3.70
N PHE A 140 23.69 56.53 -2.76
CA PHE A 140 23.23 55.14 -2.75
C PHE A 140 21.73 55.03 -2.45
N ILE A 141 21.20 55.83 -1.52
CA ILE A 141 19.76 55.89 -1.20
C ILE A 141 18.98 56.53 -2.34
N ALA A 142 19.50 57.57 -3.02
CA ALA A 142 18.85 58.14 -4.21
C ALA A 142 18.83 57.15 -5.39
N GLY A 143 19.92 56.39 -5.58
CA GLY A 143 19.97 55.29 -6.55
C GLY A 143 19.01 54.15 -6.19
N LEU A 144 18.89 53.82 -4.90
CA LEU A 144 17.94 52.82 -4.41
C LEU A 144 16.49 53.30 -4.56
N PHE A 145 16.19 54.58 -4.32
CA PHE A 145 14.87 55.18 -4.53
C PHE A 145 14.51 55.31 -6.02
N LEU A 146 15.48 55.51 -6.91
CA LEU A 146 15.27 55.47 -8.36
C LEU A 146 15.05 54.04 -8.87
N MET A 147 15.73 53.05 -8.28
CA MET A 147 15.51 51.63 -8.60
C MET A 147 14.18 51.10 -8.02
N ILE A 148 13.76 51.58 -6.85
CA ILE A 148 12.45 51.30 -6.24
C ILE A 148 11.32 52.10 -6.93
N GLY A 149 11.62 53.31 -7.45
CA GLY A 149 10.67 54.14 -8.19
C GLY A 149 10.43 53.67 -9.62
N PHE A 150 11.40 53.01 -10.26
CA PHE A 150 11.24 52.39 -11.58
C PHE A 150 10.64 50.98 -11.52
N THR A 151 10.54 50.37 -10.33
CA THR A 151 9.70 49.19 -10.07
C THR A 151 8.28 49.54 -9.59
N MET A 152 7.96 50.84 -9.49
CA MET A 152 6.61 51.37 -9.29
C MET A 152 6.08 52.01 -10.59
N VAL A 153 6.22 51.27 -11.70
CA VAL A 153 5.25 51.36 -12.79
C VAL A 153 4.01 50.65 -12.28
N ASP A 154 2.98 51.43 -12.05
CA ASP A 154 1.67 50.99 -11.58
C ASP A 154 1.16 49.77 -12.37
N PRO A 155 1.13 48.56 -11.77
CA PRO A 155 0.31 47.47 -12.27
C PRO A 155 -1.06 47.52 -11.56
N SER A 156 -1.50 48.66 -11.03
CA SER A 156 -2.89 48.88 -10.59
C SER A 156 -3.81 49.21 -11.78
N SER A 157 -3.67 48.43 -12.85
CA SER A 157 -4.80 47.97 -13.66
C SER A 157 -4.69 46.49 -14.00
N LYS A 158 -3.90 45.71 -13.26
CA LYS A 158 -4.32 44.33 -12.97
C LYS A 158 -5.36 44.51 -11.88
N THR A 159 -6.62 44.38 -12.26
CA THR A 159 -7.62 43.81 -11.39
C THR A 159 -6.94 42.73 -10.58
N VAL A 160 -6.63 43.02 -9.31
CA VAL A 160 -6.62 42.00 -8.28
C VAL A 160 -8.02 41.45 -8.41
N SER A 161 -8.16 40.39 -9.23
CA SER A 161 -9.22 39.44 -9.00
C SER A 161 -9.03 39.14 -7.53
N GLU A 162 -9.98 39.58 -6.70
CA GLU A 162 -10.30 38.82 -5.51
C GLU A 162 -10.10 37.36 -5.93
N ALA A 163 -9.22 36.63 -5.22
CA ALA A 163 -9.26 35.20 -5.34
C ALA A 163 -10.72 34.87 -5.01
N HIS A 164 -11.53 34.63 -6.05
CA HIS A 164 -12.89 34.18 -5.87
C HIS A 164 -12.69 32.90 -5.09
N HIS A 165 -13.00 32.96 -3.80
CA HIS A 165 -13.04 31.78 -2.97
C HIS A 165 -14.17 30.95 -3.56
N ASN A 166 -13.83 30.10 -4.53
CA ASN A 166 -14.78 29.31 -5.26
C ASN A 166 -15.38 28.32 -4.28
N GLU A 167 -16.62 28.63 -3.90
CA GLU A 167 -17.37 27.92 -2.88
C GLU A 167 -17.32 26.42 -3.14
N ARG A 168 -16.89 25.65 -2.13
CA ARG A 168 -16.70 24.21 -2.25
C ARG A 168 -18.04 23.49 -2.18
N LEU A 169 -18.46 22.89 -3.29
CA LEU A 169 -19.77 22.25 -3.43
C LEU A 169 -19.65 20.74 -3.50
N LEU A 170 -20.42 20.06 -2.66
CA LEU A 170 -20.60 18.62 -2.68
C LEU A 170 -21.89 18.25 -3.43
N VAL A 171 -21.84 17.25 -4.32
CA VAL A 171 -23.03 16.78 -5.05
C VAL A 171 -23.30 15.32 -4.69
N ALA A 172 -24.31 15.08 -3.85
CA ALA A 172 -24.69 13.74 -3.41
C ALA A 172 -25.27 12.90 -4.56
N PRO A 173 -25.27 11.56 -4.45
CA PRO A 173 -25.95 10.69 -5.40
C PRO A 173 -27.43 11.06 -5.47
N PHE A 174 -27.99 11.06 -6.68
CA PHE A 174 -29.44 11.25 -6.78
C PHE A 174 -30.12 9.99 -6.24
N LYS A 175 -31.35 10.13 -5.72
CA LYS A 175 -32.17 8.97 -5.31
C LYS A 175 -33.27 8.74 -6.32
N ASN A 176 -33.34 7.53 -6.84
CA ASN A 176 -34.44 7.09 -7.68
C ASN A 176 -35.65 6.71 -6.82
N LEU A 177 -36.74 7.48 -6.93
CA LEU A 177 -38.03 7.27 -6.28
C LEU A 177 -39.15 7.03 -7.30
N THR A 178 -38.82 6.73 -8.56
CA THR A 178 -39.82 6.38 -9.59
C THR A 178 -40.45 5.01 -9.34
N GLY A 179 -39.73 4.13 -8.62
CA GLY A 179 -40.11 2.73 -8.42
C GLY A 179 -39.62 1.78 -9.51
N GLU A 180 -38.97 2.29 -10.57
CA GLU A 180 -38.46 1.52 -11.69
C GLU A 180 -36.92 1.53 -11.72
N THR A 181 -36.31 0.35 -11.68
CA THR A 181 -34.85 0.19 -11.61
C THR A 181 -34.13 0.60 -12.89
N GLU A 182 -34.84 0.72 -14.02
CA GLU A 182 -34.28 1.22 -15.28
C GLU A 182 -33.80 2.67 -15.18
N PHE A 183 -34.25 3.43 -14.19
CA PHE A 183 -33.82 4.81 -13.95
C PHE A 183 -32.72 4.95 -12.88
N ASP A 184 -32.22 3.85 -12.32
CA ASP A 184 -31.17 3.88 -11.28
C ASP A 184 -29.87 4.52 -11.78
N TRP A 185 -29.62 4.46 -13.09
CA TRP A 185 -28.44 5.09 -13.68
C TRP A 185 -28.44 6.62 -13.52
N LEU A 186 -29.60 7.27 -13.34
CA LEU A 186 -29.69 8.73 -13.11
C LEU A 186 -28.93 9.16 -11.85
N ASN A 187 -28.83 8.26 -10.86
CA ASN A 187 -28.05 8.45 -9.64
C ASN A 187 -26.59 8.80 -9.95
N TYR A 188 -26.08 8.30 -11.09
CA TYR A 188 -24.71 8.50 -11.55
C TYR A 188 -24.62 9.39 -12.80
N GLY A 189 -25.42 9.11 -13.83
CA GLY A 189 -25.31 9.69 -15.16
C GLY A 189 -25.66 11.17 -15.24
N LEU A 190 -26.88 11.54 -14.86
CA LEU A 190 -27.30 12.95 -14.85
C LEU A 190 -26.42 13.77 -13.89
N ARG A 191 -26.09 13.18 -12.74
CA ARG A 191 -25.15 13.74 -11.78
C ARG A 191 -23.76 13.96 -12.38
N HIS A 192 -23.25 13.04 -13.21
CA HIS A 192 -21.97 13.20 -13.89
C HIS A 192 -21.98 14.44 -14.79
N LEU A 193 -22.99 14.59 -15.63
CA LEU A 193 -23.15 15.79 -16.49
C LEU A 193 -23.24 17.07 -15.65
N LEU A 194 -24.04 17.05 -14.57
CA LEU A 194 -24.15 18.18 -13.65
C LEU A 194 -22.79 18.57 -13.06
N ILE A 195 -22.00 17.61 -12.59
CA ILE A 195 -20.68 17.87 -12.04
C ILE A 195 -19.75 18.48 -13.09
N GLN A 196 -19.79 18.04 -14.34
CA GLN A 196 -18.98 18.64 -15.42
C GLN A 196 -19.41 20.09 -15.68
N ASN A 197 -20.69 20.35 -15.83
CA ASN A 197 -21.22 21.70 -16.00
C ASN A 197 -20.80 22.65 -14.87
N LEU A 198 -20.89 22.17 -13.62
CA LEU A 198 -20.50 22.95 -12.45
C LEU A 198 -18.99 23.22 -12.43
N LYS A 199 -18.16 22.25 -12.81
CA LYS A 199 -16.70 22.43 -12.93
C LYS A 199 -16.34 23.44 -14.03
N GLU A 200 -16.97 23.35 -15.20
CA GLU A 200 -16.72 24.27 -16.32
C GLU A 200 -17.19 25.69 -16.04
N SER A 201 -18.20 25.87 -15.17
CA SER A 201 -18.67 27.20 -14.80
C SER A 201 -17.59 28.06 -14.11
N GLY A 202 -16.60 27.43 -13.46
CA GLY A 202 -15.57 28.11 -12.70
C GLY A 202 -16.08 28.89 -11.48
N VAL A 203 -17.38 28.78 -11.13
CA VAL A 203 -17.98 29.52 -10.00
C VAL A 203 -17.90 28.73 -8.68
N VAL A 204 -17.92 27.41 -8.77
CA VAL A 204 -17.85 26.51 -7.62
C VAL A 204 -16.74 25.50 -7.78
N THR A 205 -16.07 25.16 -6.68
CA THR A 205 -15.13 24.04 -6.67
C THR A 205 -15.92 22.79 -6.32
N VAL A 206 -16.27 21.97 -7.32
CA VAL A 206 -16.97 20.72 -7.07
C VAL A 206 -16.01 19.70 -6.47
N ILE A 207 -16.26 19.29 -5.24
CA ILE A 207 -15.44 18.29 -4.58
C ILE A 207 -15.72 16.93 -5.23
N PRO A 208 -14.68 16.22 -5.72
CA PRO A 208 -14.82 14.87 -6.22
C PRO A 208 -15.45 14.00 -5.14
N ASN A 209 -16.66 13.51 -5.38
CA ASN A 209 -17.49 12.90 -4.35
C ASN A 209 -17.20 11.41 -4.10
N GLN A 210 -15.94 10.98 -4.16
CA GLN A 210 -15.56 9.63 -3.74
C GLN A 210 -15.45 9.54 -2.21
N PRO A 211 -14.84 10.52 -1.53
CA PRO A 211 -14.81 10.62 -0.06
C PRO A 211 -16.17 10.63 0.64
N ALA A 212 -17.18 11.30 0.06
CA ALA A 212 -18.45 11.59 0.76
C ALA A 212 -19.36 10.38 1.02
N PHE A 213 -19.16 9.29 0.28
CA PHE A 213 -19.90 8.04 0.48
C PHE A 213 -19.61 7.39 1.83
N HIS A 214 -18.46 7.68 2.47
CA HIS A 214 -18.11 7.14 3.78
C HIS A 214 -19.12 7.56 4.85
N LEU A 215 -19.61 8.79 4.78
CA LEU A 215 -20.54 9.28 5.79
C LEU A 215 -21.98 8.90 5.42
N LEU A 216 -22.32 8.74 4.13
CA LEU A 216 -23.69 8.36 3.70
C LEU A 216 -24.02 6.89 3.97
N SER A 217 -22.98 6.09 4.20
CA SER A 217 -23.08 4.66 4.42
C SER A 217 -22.86 4.26 5.88
N GLN A 218 -23.00 5.15 6.87
CA GLN A 218 -22.99 4.74 8.29
C GLN A 218 -24.35 4.29 8.85
N GLU A 219 -25.49 4.53 8.18
CA GLU A 219 -26.79 4.14 8.75
C GLU A 219 -27.54 3.21 7.79
N HIS A 220 -27.64 1.92 8.15
CA HIS A 220 -28.49 0.96 7.42
C HIS A 220 -29.88 0.83 8.09
N GLU A 221 -30.17 1.63 9.12
CA GLU A 221 -31.47 1.61 9.83
C GLU A 221 -32.16 2.98 9.91
N ALA A 222 -31.62 4.04 9.29
CA ALA A 222 -32.32 5.31 9.18
C ALA A 222 -32.36 5.76 7.71
N HIS A 223 -33.50 5.55 7.06
CA HIS A 223 -33.79 6.16 5.76
C HIS A 223 -33.88 7.70 5.81
N ASP A 224 -33.64 8.33 6.97
CA ASP A 224 -34.01 9.72 7.26
C ASP A 224 -32.83 10.72 7.42
N ASN A 225 -31.55 10.31 7.43
CA ASN A 225 -30.45 11.18 7.89
C ASN A 225 -29.25 11.41 6.92
N VAL A 226 -29.47 11.37 5.60
CA VAL A 226 -28.47 11.81 4.60
C VAL A 226 -27.93 13.23 4.89
N GLY A 227 -28.75 14.09 5.48
CA GLY A 227 -28.38 15.45 5.86
C GLY A 227 -27.31 15.55 6.95
N SER A 228 -27.33 14.70 7.99
CA SER A 228 -26.39 14.81 9.15
C SER A 228 -24.96 14.39 8.79
N THR A 229 -24.86 13.41 7.92
CA THR A 229 -23.65 12.96 7.26
C THR A 229 -23.00 14.03 6.39
N LEU A 230 -23.79 14.65 5.50
CA LEU A 230 -23.28 15.68 4.60
C LEU A 230 -22.90 16.92 5.42
N GLN A 231 -23.63 17.18 6.49
CA GLN A 231 -23.30 18.16 7.51
C GLN A 231 -21.98 17.85 8.24
N SER A 232 -21.64 16.58 8.52
CA SER A 232 -20.34 16.26 9.15
C SER A 232 -19.12 16.49 8.23
N LEU A 233 -19.23 16.22 6.92
CA LEU A 233 -18.19 16.56 5.91
C LEU A 233 -17.97 18.07 5.84
N VAL A 234 -19.07 18.79 5.99
CA VAL A 234 -19.14 20.24 5.99
C VAL A 234 -18.52 20.81 7.28
N GLU A 235 -18.86 20.26 8.44
CA GLU A 235 -18.31 20.63 9.75
C GLU A 235 -16.79 20.33 9.85
N GLN A 236 -16.30 19.33 9.13
CA GLN A 236 -14.88 19.01 8.96
C GLN A 236 -14.14 19.93 7.98
N GLY A 237 -14.84 20.88 7.34
CA GLY A 237 -14.26 21.90 6.47
C GLY A 237 -13.97 21.44 5.03
N HIS A 238 -14.50 20.28 4.61
CA HIS A 238 -14.30 19.81 3.24
C HIS A 238 -15.17 20.56 2.26
N ALA A 239 -16.46 20.72 2.58
CA ALA A 239 -17.44 21.40 1.74
C ALA A 239 -18.09 22.59 2.46
N GLU A 240 -18.43 23.63 1.70
CA GLU A 240 -19.19 24.78 2.18
C GLU A 240 -20.70 24.63 1.90
N ARG A 241 -21.03 23.87 0.85
CA ARG A 241 -22.40 23.55 0.47
C ARG A 241 -22.53 22.11 0.00
N TRP A 242 -23.74 21.56 0.11
CA TRP A 242 -24.05 20.27 -0.47
C TRP A 242 -25.41 20.26 -1.17
N LEU A 243 -25.49 19.45 -2.21
CA LEU A 243 -26.66 19.26 -3.06
C LEU A 243 -27.16 17.82 -2.95
N GLU A 244 -28.42 17.68 -2.58
CA GLU A 244 -29.17 16.43 -2.62
C GLU A 244 -30.28 16.53 -3.67
N ALA A 245 -30.54 15.43 -4.38
CA ALA A 245 -31.64 15.40 -5.34
C ALA A 245 -32.33 14.02 -5.37
N THR A 246 -33.63 14.03 -5.65
CA THR A 246 -34.43 12.84 -5.85
C THR A 246 -35.20 12.96 -7.15
N VAL A 247 -35.39 11.85 -7.87
CA VAL A 247 -36.21 11.79 -9.07
C VAL A 247 -37.45 10.94 -8.79
N SER A 248 -38.64 11.50 -9.05
CA SER A 248 -39.92 10.80 -9.03
C SER A 248 -40.59 10.91 -10.41
N GLN A 249 -41.59 10.06 -10.65
CA GLN A 249 -42.44 10.18 -11.83
C GLN A 249 -43.85 10.59 -11.39
N GLU A 250 -44.29 11.77 -11.80
CA GLU A 250 -45.58 12.34 -11.42
C GLU A 250 -46.34 12.75 -12.67
N SER A 251 -47.55 12.20 -12.85
CA SER A 251 -48.42 12.50 -14.00
C SER A 251 -47.73 12.30 -15.37
N GLY A 252 -46.84 11.30 -15.48
CA GLY A 252 -46.11 10.99 -16.71
C GLY A 252 -44.87 11.85 -16.98
N ARG A 253 -44.49 12.74 -16.04
CA ARG A 253 -43.28 13.57 -16.11
C ARG A 253 -42.28 13.17 -15.06
N PHE A 254 -41.00 13.37 -15.34
CA PHE A 254 -39.94 13.25 -14.35
C PHE A 254 -39.83 14.54 -13.53
N VAL A 255 -39.87 14.39 -12.21
CA VAL A 255 -39.79 15.49 -11.26
C VAL A 255 -38.54 15.33 -10.42
N PHE A 256 -37.62 16.28 -10.56
CA PHE A 256 -36.38 16.33 -9.78
C PHE A 256 -36.53 17.31 -8.64
N HIS A 257 -36.72 16.80 -7.43
CA HIS A 257 -36.67 17.60 -6.22
C HIS A 257 -35.22 17.74 -5.78
N TYR A 258 -34.75 18.96 -5.56
CA TYR A 258 -33.41 19.19 -5.05
C TYR A 258 -33.41 20.07 -3.80
N THR A 259 -32.44 19.80 -2.93
CA THR A 259 -32.17 20.56 -1.71
C THR A 259 -30.69 20.94 -1.71
N LEU A 260 -30.43 22.24 -1.61
CA LEU A 260 -29.10 22.81 -1.57
C LEU A 260 -28.92 23.51 -0.23
N SER A 261 -28.04 22.96 0.58
CA SER A 261 -27.82 23.37 1.96
C SER A 261 -26.41 23.92 2.13
N ASP A 262 -26.22 24.86 3.07
CA ASP A 262 -24.91 25.41 3.44
C ASP A 262 -24.56 25.13 4.90
N ILE A 263 -23.28 25.36 5.25
CA ILE A 263 -22.75 25.19 6.61
C ILE A 263 -23.45 26.07 7.65
N GLN A 264 -24.10 27.15 7.20
CA GLN A 264 -24.77 28.16 8.02
C GLN A 264 -26.25 27.82 8.26
N GLY A 265 -26.71 26.67 7.73
CA GLY A 265 -28.08 26.19 7.87
C GLY A 265 -29.08 26.81 6.88
N LYS A 266 -28.61 27.54 5.87
CA LYS A 266 -29.48 28.06 4.80
C LYS A 266 -29.82 26.91 3.85
N ILE A 267 -31.11 26.74 3.60
CA ILE A 267 -31.63 25.70 2.73
C ILE A 267 -32.37 26.34 1.56
N LYS A 268 -31.96 25.99 0.34
CA LYS A 268 -32.69 26.32 -0.90
C LYS A 268 -33.26 25.04 -1.49
N LYS A 269 -34.58 24.97 -1.60
CA LYS A 269 -35.28 23.86 -2.27
C LYS A 269 -35.75 24.29 -3.65
N GLY A 270 -35.77 23.37 -4.60
CA GLY A 270 -36.33 23.61 -5.92
C GLY A 270 -36.81 22.33 -6.59
N VAL A 271 -37.50 22.51 -7.70
CA VAL A 271 -38.06 21.43 -8.52
C VAL A 271 -37.72 21.70 -9.97
N ILE A 272 -37.31 20.65 -10.69
CA ILE A 272 -37.05 20.69 -12.12
C ILE A 272 -37.91 19.60 -12.77
N TYR A 273 -38.59 19.95 -13.86
CA TYR A 273 -39.45 19.03 -14.61
C TYR A 273 -38.77 18.61 -15.90
N SER A 274 -38.93 17.35 -16.28
CA SER A 274 -38.57 16.84 -17.60
C SER A 274 -39.72 15.99 -18.15
N ASP A 275 -40.12 16.24 -19.39
CA ASP A 275 -41.11 15.40 -20.08
C ASP A 275 -40.49 14.07 -20.55
N ASP A 276 -39.20 14.07 -20.87
CA ASP A 276 -38.45 12.92 -21.33
C ASP A 276 -37.03 12.95 -20.75
N LEU A 277 -36.45 11.77 -20.52
CA LEU A 277 -35.04 11.60 -20.14
C LEU A 277 -34.17 11.20 -21.33
N ASN A 278 -34.75 10.94 -22.51
CA ASN A 278 -34.00 10.64 -23.71
C ASN A 278 -33.62 11.90 -24.50
N HIS A 279 -34.30 13.03 -24.29
CA HIS A 279 -34.05 14.30 -25.00
C HIS A 279 -34.48 15.53 -24.17
N PRO A 280 -33.64 16.57 -23.97
CA PRO A 280 -32.17 16.65 -24.06
C PRO A 280 -31.54 16.63 -22.65
N LEU A 281 -30.90 15.50 -22.31
CA LEU A 281 -30.20 15.28 -21.02
C LEU A 281 -29.16 16.37 -20.67
N PRO A 282 -28.30 16.83 -21.61
CA PRO A 282 -27.34 17.89 -21.33
C PRO A 282 -28.02 19.20 -20.90
N ASN A 283 -29.16 19.52 -21.49
CA ASN A 283 -29.91 20.73 -21.16
C ASN A 283 -30.56 20.63 -19.78
N LEU A 284 -31.03 19.45 -19.40
CA LEU A 284 -31.52 19.18 -18.05
C LEU A 284 -30.40 19.39 -17.01
N ALA A 285 -29.21 18.83 -17.25
CA ALA A 285 -28.04 19.03 -16.39
C ALA A 285 -27.62 20.50 -16.29
N THR A 286 -27.70 21.25 -17.40
CA THR A 286 -27.37 22.68 -17.45
C THR A 286 -28.37 23.52 -16.68
N THR A 287 -29.66 23.22 -16.85
CA THR A 287 -30.75 23.84 -16.06
C THR A 287 -30.53 23.58 -14.57
N PHE A 288 -30.14 22.35 -14.23
CA PHE A 288 -29.83 21.96 -12.87
C PHE A 288 -28.65 22.77 -12.31
N ALA A 289 -27.53 22.82 -13.02
CA ALA A 289 -26.35 23.59 -12.63
C ALA A 289 -26.64 25.09 -12.46
N GLN A 290 -27.43 25.68 -13.37
CA GLN A 290 -27.84 27.07 -13.32
C GLN A 290 -28.71 27.37 -12.08
N GLN A 291 -29.58 26.44 -11.69
CA GLN A 291 -30.40 26.53 -10.47
C GLN A 291 -29.54 26.48 -9.19
N VAL A 292 -28.47 25.70 -9.22
CA VAL A 292 -27.52 25.53 -8.10
C VAL A 292 -26.65 26.78 -7.92
N ILE A 293 -26.06 27.29 -8.99
CA ILE A 293 -25.15 28.45 -8.98
C ILE A 293 -25.92 29.79 -8.86
N GLY A 294 -27.16 29.85 -9.38
CA GLY A 294 -27.98 31.07 -9.36
C GLY A 294 -27.73 32.00 -10.55
N LYS A 295 -28.16 33.26 -10.47
CA LYS A 295 -28.16 34.22 -11.59
C LYS A 295 -26.78 34.82 -11.92
N THR A 296 -25.77 34.56 -11.11
CA THR A 296 -24.45 35.19 -11.17
C THR A 296 -23.44 34.41 -12.01
N GLY A 297 -23.68 33.13 -12.27
CA GLY A 297 -22.82 32.28 -13.10
C GLY A 297 -23.47 31.92 -14.43
N MET A 298 -22.70 31.97 -15.51
CA MET A 298 -23.12 31.41 -16.80
C MET A 298 -22.62 29.97 -16.87
N VAL A 299 -23.52 29.01 -17.09
CA VAL A 299 -23.15 27.59 -17.21
C VAL A 299 -23.21 27.19 -18.68
N SER A 300 -22.09 26.68 -19.20
CA SER A 300 -22.04 26.05 -20.53
C SER A 300 -22.71 24.67 -20.47
N THR A 301 -23.40 24.31 -21.56
CA THR A 301 -23.87 22.94 -21.73
C THR A 301 -22.68 22.05 -22.07
N TYR A 302 -22.36 21.10 -21.18
CA TYR A 302 -21.39 20.06 -21.45
C TYR A 302 -21.98 18.98 -22.36
N HIS A 303 -21.42 18.86 -23.56
CA HIS A 303 -21.82 17.85 -24.53
C HIS A 303 -20.80 16.70 -24.56
N VAL A 304 -21.29 15.49 -24.33
CA VAL A 304 -20.52 14.23 -24.49
C VAL A 304 -20.52 13.80 -25.95
N SER A 305 -21.67 13.92 -26.61
CA SER A 305 -21.92 13.59 -28.01
C SER A 305 -22.95 14.55 -28.59
N GLU A 306 -22.97 14.66 -29.93
CA GLU A 306 -24.03 15.33 -30.68
C GLU A 306 -25.36 14.54 -30.64
N SER A 307 -25.30 13.25 -30.31
CA SER A 307 -26.45 12.38 -30.16
C SER A 307 -26.84 12.24 -28.68
N ASP A 308 -28.08 12.60 -28.36
CA ASP A 308 -28.62 12.40 -27.01
C ASP A 308 -28.71 10.90 -26.65
N PHE A 309 -29.02 10.03 -27.63
CA PHE A 309 -28.99 8.58 -27.44
C PHE A 309 -27.59 8.08 -27.07
N SER A 310 -26.57 8.55 -27.82
CA SER A 310 -25.17 8.22 -27.51
C SER A 310 -24.76 8.72 -26.12
N THR A 311 -25.21 9.91 -25.74
CA THR A 311 -24.97 10.48 -24.40
C THR A 311 -25.62 9.62 -23.32
N LYS A 312 -26.88 9.21 -23.49
CA LYS A 312 -27.57 8.33 -22.53
C LYS A 312 -26.84 7.00 -22.36
N ASP A 313 -26.55 6.31 -23.46
CA ASP A 313 -25.86 5.02 -23.43
C ASP A 313 -24.48 5.13 -22.76
N TYR A 314 -23.74 6.20 -23.03
CA TYR A 314 -22.46 6.45 -22.35
C TYR A 314 -22.62 6.54 -20.83
N LEU A 315 -23.64 7.25 -20.35
CA LEU A 315 -23.89 7.44 -18.92
C LEU A 315 -24.38 6.15 -18.24
N GLU A 316 -25.23 5.38 -18.92
CA GLU A 316 -25.62 4.04 -18.48
C GLU A 316 -24.41 3.10 -18.41
N GLY A 317 -23.51 3.18 -19.39
CA GLY A 317 -22.24 2.45 -19.40
C GLY A 317 -21.35 2.80 -18.21
N LEU A 318 -21.20 4.08 -17.87
CA LEU A 318 -20.45 4.49 -16.69
C LEU A 318 -21.07 3.96 -15.38
N TYR A 319 -22.40 3.98 -15.27
CA TYR A 319 -23.10 3.42 -14.11
C TYR A 319 -22.90 1.90 -14.00
N ALA A 320 -23.05 1.19 -15.13
CA ALA A 320 -22.82 -0.25 -15.20
C ALA A 320 -21.37 -0.60 -14.83
N LEU A 321 -20.39 0.20 -15.23
CA LEU A 321 -18.97 -0.02 -14.95
C LEU A 321 -18.66 -0.05 -13.46
N GLU A 322 -19.35 0.78 -12.67
CA GLU A 322 -19.18 0.86 -11.21
C GLU A 322 -20.00 -0.19 -10.45
N THR A 323 -21.19 -0.53 -10.94
CA THR A 323 -22.18 -1.31 -10.17
C THR A 323 -22.40 -2.74 -10.67
N ARG A 324 -22.19 -2.99 -11.97
CA ARG A 324 -22.50 -4.26 -12.64
C ARG A 324 -21.29 -4.89 -13.33
N GLY A 325 -20.20 -4.14 -13.50
CA GLY A 325 -18.94 -4.62 -14.08
C GLY A 325 -18.74 -4.27 -15.56
N VAL A 326 -17.55 -4.62 -16.06
CA VAL A 326 -17.09 -4.26 -17.41
C VAL A 326 -17.89 -4.93 -18.53
N GLY A 327 -18.36 -6.16 -18.35
CA GLY A 327 -19.09 -6.89 -19.39
C GLY A 327 -20.40 -6.20 -19.79
N LEU A 328 -21.17 -5.69 -18.83
CA LEU A 328 -22.39 -4.93 -19.13
C LEU A 328 -22.06 -3.52 -19.64
N ALA A 329 -21.10 -2.84 -19.01
CA ALA A 329 -20.67 -1.50 -19.43
C ALA A 329 -20.22 -1.46 -20.90
N MET A 330 -19.49 -2.49 -21.34
CA MET A 330 -19.06 -2.65 -22.73
C MET A 330 -20.23 -2.54 -23.71
N ARG A 331 -21.35 -3.21 -23.44
CA ARG A 331 -22.53 -3.22 -24.33
C ARG A 331 -23.14 -1.83 -24.48
N TYR A 332 -23.18 -1.08 -23.39
CA TYR A 332 -23.64 0.31 -23.41
C TYR A 332 -22.68 1.22 -24.17
N PHE A 333 -21.37 1.06 -24.01
CA PHE A 333 -20.41 1.83 -24.80
C PHE A 333 -20.44 1.46 -26.29
N GLU A 334 -20.67 0.19 -26.64
CA GLU A 334 -20.92 -0.24 -28.01
C GLU A 334 -22.17 0.42 -28.60
N ALA A 335 -23.28 0.47 -27.85
CA ALA A 335 -24.49 1.19 -28.24
C ALA A 335 -24.25 2.70 -28.42
N SER A 336 -23.49 3.31 -27.50
CA SER A 336 -23.12 4.71 -27.56
C SER A 336 -22.33 5.05 -28.83
N VAL A 337 -21.33 4.23 -29.18
CA VAL A 337 -20.52 4.38 -30.40
C VAL A 337 -21.32 4.04 -31.66
N LEU A 338 -22.30 3.14 -31.59
CA LEU A 338 -23.22 2.86 -32.69
C LEU A 338 -24.08 4.09 -33.03
N HIS A 339 -24.58 4.80 -32.01
CA HIS A 339 -25.35 6.02 -32.18
C HIS A 339 -24.51 7.24 -32.60
N ASP A 340 -23.25 7.30 -32.17
CA ASP A 340 -22.27 8.32 -32.61
C ASP A 340 -20.84 7.73 -32.66
N PRO A 341 -20.35 7.35 -33.86
CA PRO A 341 -19.00 6.79 -34.02
C PRO A 341 -17.85 7.74 -33.64
N ASN A 342 -18.11 9.05 -33.53
CA ASN A 342 -17.09 10.05 -33.21
C ASN A 342 -17.10 10.44 -31.73
N ASN A 343 -17.94 9.81 -30.89
CA ASN A 343 -17.99 10.07 -29.46
C ASN A 343 -16.68 9.60 -28.78
N ILE A 344 -15.72 10.52 -28.65
CA ILE A 344 -14.41 10.26 -28.04
C ILE A 344 -14.52 9.80 -26.57
N HIS A 345 -15.56 10.21 -25.84
CA HIS A 345 -15.76 9.81 -24.45
C HIS A 345 -16.14 8.34 -24.36
N ALA A 346 -17.07 7.90 -25.21
CA ALA A 346 -17.47 6.50 -25.30
C ALA A 346 -16.33 5.62 -25.84
N LEU A 347 -15.59 6.07 -26.85
CA LEU A 347 -14.44 5.33 -27.39
C LEU A 347 -13.34 5.08 -26.34
N VAL A 348 -13.03 6.06 -25.48
CA VAL A 348 -12.04 5.89 -24.40
C VAL A 348 -12.45 4.80 -23.42
N GLU A 349 -13.70 4.82 -22.95
CA GLU A 349 -14.17 3.80 -22.00
C GLU A 349 -14.42 2.45 -22.71
N LEU A 350 -14.81 2.45 -23.99
CA LEU A 350 -14.94 1.23 -24.81
C LEU A 350 -13.59 0.52 -24.96
N ALA A 351 -12.53 1.24 -25.31
CA ALA A 351 -11.17 0.69 -25.42
C ALA A 351 -10.72 0.02 -24.11
N ARG A 352 -11.02 0.64 -22.97
CA ARG A 352 -10.80 0.03 -21.66
C ARG A 352 -11.62 -1.24 -21.51
N THR A 353 -12.93 -1.21 -21.76
CA THR A 353 -13.74 -2.43 -21.58
C THR A 353 -13.31 -3.56 -22.50
N TYR A 354 -12.96 -3.29 -23.76
CA TYR A 354 -12.40 -4.27 -24.68
C TYR A 354 -11.10 -4.90 -24.19
N TRP A 355 -10.21 -4.09 -23.63
CA TRP A 355 -8.99 -4.61 -23.00
C TRP A 355 -9.31 -5.58 -21.85
N HIS A 356 -10.24 -5.21 -20.97
CA HIS A 356 -10.60 -6.03 -19.80
C HIS A 356 -11.40 -7.29 -20.14
N THR A 357 -12.13 -7.30 -21.26
CA THR A 357 -12.93 -8.43 -21.76
C THR A 357 -12.23 -9.26 -22.84
N GLY A 358 -10.93 -9.03 -23.08
CA GLY A 358 -10.10 -9.85 -23.97
C GLY A 358 -10.13 -9.51 -25.45
N ARG A 359 -10.82 -8.44 -25.84
CA ARG A 359 -10.87 -7.93 -27.23
C ARG A 359 -9.66 -7.07 -27.56
N LEU A 360 -8.46 -7.67 -27.46
CA LEU A 360 -7.17 -6.97 -27.51
C LEU A 360 -6.92 -6.19 -28.79
N GLN A 361 -7.29 -6.75 -29.93
CA GLN A 361 -7.10 -6.11 -31.23
C GLN A 361 -7.97 -4.85 -31.32
N GLN A 362 -9.27 -4.97 -31.02
CA GLN A 362 -10.21 -3.85 -31.05
C GLN A 362 -9.80 -2.75 -30.06
N ALA A 363 -9.35 -3.11 -28.86
CA ALA A 363 -8.82 -2.15 -27.91
C ALA A 363 -7.59 -1.40 -28.46
N THR A 364 -6.66 -2.13 -29.09
CA THR A 364 -5.44 -1.55 -29.68
C THR A 364 -5.77 -0.58 -30.81
N GLU A 365 -6.67 -0.97 -31.73
CA GLU A 365 -7.12 -0.13 -32.83
C GLU A 365 -7.74 1.18 -32.32
N ILE A 366 -8.62 1.11 -31.30
CA ILE A 366 -9.23 2.31 -30.72
C ILE A 366 -8.19 3.19 -30.02
N PHE A 367 -7.26 2.63 -29.24
CA PHE A 367 -6.21 3.42 -28.59
C PHE A 367 -5.32 4.15 -29.60
N GLU A 368 -4.92 3.47 -30.69
CA GLU A 368 -4.12 4.07 -31.76
C GLU A 368 -4.89 5.19 -32.47
N GLN A 369 -6.17 4.97 -32.80
CA GLN A 369 -7.05 5.99 -33.37
C GLN A 369 -7.16 7.22 -32.45
N LEU A 370 -7.44 7.00 -31.17
CA LEU A 370 -7.63 8.06 -30.18
C LEU A 370 -6.34 8.87 -29.96
N SER A 371 -5.18 8.22 -29.99
CA SER A 371 -3.88 8.89 -29.82
C SER A 371 -3.58 9.94 -30.89
N GLN A 372 -4.24 9.84 -32.05
CA GLN A 372 -4.12 10.78 -33.17
C GLN A 372 -5.28 11.77 -33.26
N SER A 373 -6.27 11.67 -32.37
CA SER A 373 -7.48 12.51 -32.39
C SER A 373 -7.20 13.90 -31.84
N ALA A 374 -7.28 14.92 -32.70
CA ALA A 374 -7.16 16.32 -32.28
C ALA A 374 -8.19 16.71 -31.21
N GLY A 375 -9.40 16.14 -31.27
CA GLY A 375 -10.47 16.38 -30.30
C GLY A 375 -10.13 15.84 -28.90
N LEU A 376 -9.46 14.67 -28.83
CA LEU A 376 -8.99 14.12 -27.55
C LEU A 376 -7.78 14.89 -27.03
N LEU A 377 -6.82 15.22 -27.89
CA LEU A 377 -5.62 15.99 -27.52
C LEU A 377 -5.97 17.36 -26.94
N ALA A 378 -7.07 17.97 -27.38
CA ALA A 378 -7.60 19.21 -26.82
C ALA A 378 -8.27 19.05 -25.44
N LYS A 379 -8.43 17.82 -24.92
CA LYS A 379 -9.05 17.50 -23.62
C LYS A 379 -8.06 16.78 -22.68
N PRO A 380 -7.17 17.50 -21.96
CA PRO A 380 -6.09 16.90 -21.17
C PRO A 380 -6.55 15.85 -20.16
N SER A 381 -7.67 16.08 -19.45
CA SER A 381 -8.17 15.12 -18.45
C SER A 381 -8.65 13.81 -19.06
N LEU A 382 -9.25 13.84 -20.25
CA LEU A 382 -9.71 12.62 -20.93
C LEU A 382 -8.53 11.89 -21.57
N ASN A 383 -7.59 12.66 -22.14
CA ASN A 383 -6.36 12.14 -22.72
C ASN A 383 -5.47 11.43 -21.68
N ALA A 384 -5.25 12.04 -20.52
CA ALA A 384 -4.51 11.42 -19.42
C ALA A 384 -5.11 10.07 -18.99
N ARG A 385 -6.45 9.97 -18.95
CA ARG A 385 -7.15 8.73 -18.64
C ARG A 385 -6.97 7.67 -19.73
N MET A 386 -7.10 8.06 -21.00
CA MET A 386 -6.86 7.17 -22.15
C MET A 386 -5.43 6.60 -22.11
N LEU A 387 -4.43 7.45 -21.88
CA LEU A 387 -3.03 7.05 -21.76
C LEU A 387 -2.79 6.13 -20.56
N GLU A 388 -3.47 6.35 -19.43
CA GLU A 388 -3.43 5.47 -18.25
C GLU A 388 -3.97 4.07 -18.56
N TYR A 389 -5.10 3.98 -19.26
CA TYR A 389 -5.68 2.71 -19.70
C TYR A 389 -4.77 1.97 -20.71
N TRP A 390 -4.22 2.70 -21.68
CA TRP A 390 -3.31 2.11 -22.66
C TRP A 390 -2.00 1.63 -22.00
N GLY A 391 -1.46 2.43 -21.08
CA GLY A 391 -0.30 2.06 -20.27
C GLY A 391 -0.56 0.79 -19.46
N GLU A 392 -1.74 0.62 -18.87
CA GLU A 392 -2.14 -0.62 -18.19
C GLU A 392 -2.08 -1.85 -19.11
N MET A 393 -2.67 -1.73 -20.31
CA MET A 393 -2.62 -2.80 -21.31
C MET A 393 -1.18 -3.15 -21.69
N LYS A 394 -0.33 -2.12 -21.90
CA LYS A 394 1.08 -2.30 -22.27
C LYS A 394 1.88 -2.98 -21.15
N ILE A 395 1.63 -2.65 -19.88
CA ILE A 395 2.21 -3.37 -18.73
C ILE A 395 1.86 -4.85 -18.77
N ALA A 396 0.59 -5.18 -18.99
CA ALA A 396 0.14 -6.56 -19.02
C ALA A 396 0.70 -7.35 -20.22
N LYS A 397 0.97 -6.69 -21.36
CA LYS A 397 1.70 -7.25 -22.51
C LYS A 397 3.22 -7.36 -22.30
N GLY A 398 3.75 -6.88 -21.17
CA GLY A 398 5.20 -6.87 -20.90
C GLY A 398 5.96 -5.76 -21.64
N GLU A 399 5.25 -4.81 -22.26
CA GLU A 399 5.81 -3.72 -23.05
C GLU A 399 6.17 -2.51 -22.16
N TYR A 400 6.98 -2.75 -21.11
CA TYR A 400 7.21 -1.81 -20.02
C TYR A 400 7.76 -0.44 -20.45
N THR A 401 8.64 -0.39 -21.46
CA THR A 401 9.19 0.88 -21.97
C THR A 401 8.11 1.76 -22.59
N GLN A 402 7.23 1.18 -23.43
CA GLN A 402 6.13 1.91 -24.04
C GLN A 402 5.11 2.33 -22.97
N ALA A 403 4.81 1.44 -22.02
CA ALA A 403 3.94 1.76 -20.89
C ALA A 403 4.47 2.94 -20.07
N ASN A 404 5.77 2.96 -19.76
CA ASN A 404 6.40 4.03 -19.00
C ASN A 404 6.23 5.38 -19.70
N THR A 405 6.53 5.45 -21.01
CA THR A 405 6.36 6.67 -21.80
C THR A 405 4.92 7.18 -21.79
N LEU A 406 3.93 6.29 -21.97
CA LEU A 406 2.51 6.66 -21.94
C LEU A 406 2.11 7.23 -20.57
N LEU A 407 2.57 6.59 -19.49
CA LEU A 407 2.21 6.95 -18.12
C LEU A 407 2.90 8.23 -17.65
N GLU A 408 4.17 8.45 -18.00
CA GLU A 408 4.86 9.71 -17.73
C GLU A 408 4.19 10.88 -18.45
N HIS A 409 3.75 10.67 -19.71
CA HIS A 409 3.00 11.70 -20.44
C HIS A 409 1.64 11.98 -19.79
N ALA A 410 0.93 10.94 -19.35
CA ALA A 410 -0.31 11.09 -18.59
C ALA A 410 -0.09 11.85 -17.27
N LEU A 411 1.03 11.59 -16.58
CA LEU A 411 1.36 12.22 -15.30
C LEU A 411 1.51 13.74 -15.45
N VAL A 412 2.24 14.20 -16.48
CA VAL A 412 2.40 15.63 -16.78
C VAL A 412 1.03 16.30 -16.97
N MET A 413 0.11 15.66 -17.70
CA MET A 413 -1.24 16.20 -17.86
C MET A 413 -2.03 16.24 -16.56
N THR A 414 -1.78 15.32 -15.61
CA THR A 414 -2.45 15.33 -14.30
C THR A 414 -2.01 16.49 -13.39
N ASP A 415 -0.82 17.05 -13.62
CA ASP A 415 -0.33 18.22 -12.88
C ASP A 415 -1.04 19.50 -13.31
N GLU A 416 -1.46 19.58 -14.58
CA GLU A 416 -2.20 20.73 -15.12
C GLU A 416 -3.68 20.76 -14.68
N ILE A 417 -4.30 19.60 -14.47
CA ILE A 417 -5.75 19.45 -14.21
C ILE A 417 -6.11 19.20 -12.74
N ASP A 418 -5.11 19.15 -11.84
CA ASP A 418 -5.26 18.87 -10.40
C ASP A 418 -6.14 17.64 -10.09
N ASN A 419 -5.70 16.46 -10.56
CA ASN A 419 -6.44 15.19 -10.37
C ASN A 419 -5.60 14.13 -9.64
N ASP A 420 -5.56 14.25 -8.31
CA ASP A 420 -4.77 13.38 -7.43
C ASP A 420 -5.14 11.89 -7.53
N VAL A 421 -6.41 11.58 -7.81
CA VAL A 421 -6.86 10.19 -7.96
C VAL A 421 -6.23 9.54 -9.18
N LEU A 422 -6.25 10.23 -10.33
CA LEU A 422 -5.63 9.72 -11.54
C LEU A 422 -4.10 9.72 -11.40
N ARG A 423 -3.52 10.76 -10.79
CA ARG A 423 -2.08 10.86 -10.50
C ARG A 423 -1.60 9.67 -9.65
N SER A 424 -2.35 9.31 -8.61
CA SER A 424 -2.05 8.15 -7.77
C SER A 424 -2.10 6.82 -8.53
N LYS A 425 -3.11 6.62 -9.41
CA LYS A 425 -3.18 5.43 -10.27
C LYS A 425 -1.96 5.33 -11.19
N ILE A 426 -1.54 6.45 -11.79
CA ILE A 426 -0.38 6.50 -12.67
C ILE A 426 0.91 6.18 -11.90
N TYR A 427 1.16 6.82 -10.75
CA TYR A 427 2.31 6.50 -9.91
C TYR A 427 2.36 5.02 -9.51
N ARG A 428 1.22 4.40 -9.22
CA ARG A 428 1.16 2.96 -8.93
C ARG A 428 1.54 2.09 -10.12
N LYS A 429 1.12 2.44 -11.33
CA LYS A 429 1.54 1.71 -12.53
C LYS A 429 3.03 1.90 -12.83
N LEU A 430 3.55 3.12 -12.63
CA LEU A 430 4.99 3.39 -12.70
C LEU A 430 5.77 2.60 -11.64
N ALA A 431 5.23 2.46 -10.43
CA ALA A 431 5.79 1.59 -9.39
C ALA A 431 5.77 0.12 -9.83
N THR A 432 4.68 -0.37 -10.43
CA THR A 432 4.62 -1.73 -11.00
C THR A 432 5.70 -1.93 -12.06
N ILE A 433 5.89 -0.97 -12.97
CA ILE A 433 6.97 -1.02 -13.98
C ILE A 433 8.34 -1.05 -13.30
N ALA A 434 8.58 -0.13 -12.35
CA ALA A 434 9.83 -0.05 -11.61
C ALA A 434 10.13 -1.36 -10.88
N TRP A 435 9.13 -2.00 -10.27
CA TRP A 435 9.28 -3.32 -9.67
C TRP A 435 9.67 -4.39 -10.70
N GLN A 436 8.92 -4.50 -11.81
CA GLN A 436 9.22 -5.49 -12.84
C GLN A 436 10.62 -5.30 -13.44
N GLN A 437 11.12 -4.07 -13.44
CA GLN A 437 12.47 -3.70 -13.87
C GLN A 437 13.51 -3.66 -12.73
N GLN A 438 13.14 -4.06 -11.51
CA GLN A 438 14.00 -4.09 -10.31
C GLN A 438 14.64 -2.75 -9.94
N GLN A 439 13.95 -1.65 -10.24
CA GLN A 439 14.36 -0.29 -9.92
C GLN A 439 13.81 0.11 -8.54
N TRP A 440 14.34 -0.49 -7.47
CA TRP A 440 13.84 -0.35 -6.09
C TRP A 440 13.69 1.10 -5.61
N SER A 441 14.69 1.95 -5.89
CA SER A 441 14.63 3.37 -5.51
C SER A 441 13.48 4.11 -6.21
N LYS A 442 13.23 3.82 -7.50
CA LYS A 442 12.09 4.38 -8.23
C LYS A 442 10.77 3.81 -7.75
N TYR A 443 10.72 2.51 -7.45
CA TYR A 443 9.55 1.87 -6.85
C TYR A 443 9.16 2.59 -5.54
N GLN A 444 10.10 2.73 -4.60
CA GLN A 444 9.88 3.44 -3.34
C GLN A 444 9.47 4.89 -3.55
N HIS A 445 10.12 5.59 -4.49
CA HIS A 445 9.75 6.96 -4.85
C HIS A 445 8.29 7.03 -5.31
N PHE A 446 7.88 6.25 -6.30
CA PHE A 446 6.53 6.29 -6.83
C PHE A 446 5.46 5.83 -5.83
N VAL A 447 5.78 4.83 -4.99
CA VAL A 447 4.89 4.44 -3.88
C VAL A 447 4.73 5.58 -2.89
N SER A 448 5.82 6.26 -2.52
CA SER A 448 5.76 7.42 -1.63
C SER A 448 4.98 8.59 -2.25
N GLN A 449 5.17 8.87 -3.54
CA GLN A 449 4.39 9.91 -4.24
C GLN A 449 2.91 9.57 -4.22
N ALA A 450 2.54 8.34 -4.57
CA ALA A 450 1.14 7.88 -4.53
C ALA A 450 0.51 7.97 -3.12
N LYS A 451 1.32 7.74 -2.07
CA LYS A 451 0.90 7.81 -0.66
C LYS A 451 0.71 9.25 -0.18
N ASN A 452 1.62 10.15 -0.55
CA ASN A 452 1.61 11.54 -0.08
C ASN A 452 0.51 12.39 -0.71
N LEU A 453 -0.02 11.99 -1.87
CA LEU A 453 -1.20 12.62 -2.48
C LEU A 453 -2.46 12.57 -1.60
N PHE A 454 -2.47 11.74 -0.56
CA PHE A 454 -3.60 11.59 0.35
C PHE A 454 -3.20 11.83 1.81
N GLU A 455 -2.25 12.74 2.08
CA GLU A 455 -1.82 13.02 3.45
C GLU A 455 -2.98 13.34 4.40
N ILE A 456 -2.89 12.68 5.56
CA ILE A 456 -3.79 12.54 6.71
C ILE A 456 -4.56 13.84 7.03
N HIS A 457 -5.81 13.92 6.57
CA HIS A 457 -6.98 14.48 7.26
C HIS A 457 -8.24 14.00 6.51
N ASP A 458 -8.60 12.72 6.70
CA ASP A 458 -9.98 12.20 6.80
C ASP A 458 -10.17 10.79 6.25
N MET A 459 -10.80 9.95 7.07
CA MET A 459 -11.25 8.61 6.74
C MET A 459 -12.30 8.61 5.63
N THR A 460 -11.90 8.64 4.35
CA THR A 460 -12.88 8.73 3.26
C THR A 460 -12.33 8.25 1.91
N GLU A 461 -12.40 6.94 1.60
CA GLU A 461 -12.06 6.31 0.30
C GLU A 461 -10.60 6.48 -0.24
N SER A 462 -9.98 7.64 -0.13
CA SER A 462 -8.55 7.90 -0.33
C SER A 462 -7.70 6.97 0.52
N GLU A 463 -8.10 6.76 1.77
CA GLU A 463 -7.48 5.82 2.72
C GLU A 463 -7.77 4.37 2.30
N ALA A 464 -9.02 4.00 2.02
CA ALA A 464 -9.41 2.68 1.50
C ALA A 464 -8.64 2.27 0.24
N ARG A 465 -8.41 3.23 -0.67
CA ARG A 465 -7.61 3.08 -1.90
C ARG A 465 -6.14 3.05 -1.60
N ARG A 466 -5.60 3.98 -0.81
CA ARG A 466 -4.23 3.95 -0.29
C ARG A 466 -3.92 2.55 0.25
N LEU A 467 -4.89 1.88 0.87
CA LEU A 467 -4.68 0.61 1.57
C LEU A 467 -4.96 -0.63 0.70
N TYR A 468 -5.85 -0.54 -0.30
CA TYR A 468 -5.83 -1.44 -1.46
C TYR A 468 -4.50 -1.39 -2.23
N TYR A 469 -3.87 -0.21 -2.29
CA TYR A 469 -2.63 0.02 -3.04
C TYR A 469 -1.35 -0.24 -2.22
N ILE A 470 -1.37 -0.12 -0.89
CA ILE A 470 -0.27 -0.54 0.01
C ILE A 470 -0.23 -2.07 0.12
N GLY A 471 -1.38 -2.76 0.09
CA GLY A 471 -1.49 -4.21 0.29
C GLY A 471 -1.21 -5.12 -0.90
N ASN A 472 -0.75 -4.59 -2.04
CA ASN A 472 -0.35 -5.42 -3.19
C ASN A 472 1.16 -5.30 -3.39
N PRO A 473 1.99 -5.99 -2.58
CA PRO A 473 3.33 -6.27 -3.02
C PRO A 473 3.18 -7.09 -4.31
N PRO A 474 3.83 -6.70 -5.41
CA PRO A 474 4.07 -7.63 -6.51
C PRO A 474 4.57 -8.96 -5.94
N PRO A 475 4.24 -10.09 -6.57
CA PRO A 475 4.43 -11.45 -6.04
C PRO A 475 5.91 -11.71 -5.77
N ALA A 476 6.36 -11.23 -4.61
CA ALA A 476 7.57 -11.58 -3.96
C ALA A 476 7.22 -12.77 -3.09
N GLY A 477 8.10 -13.76 -3.07
CA GLY A 477 8.08 -14.75 -1.99
C GLY A 477 8.43 -14.07 -0.64
N PRO A 478 9.15 -14.73 0.26
CA PRO A 478 9.44 -14.26 1.62
C PRO A 478 10.38 -13.04 1.72
N GLU A 479 10.38 -12.15 0.73
CA GLU A 479 11.01 -10.83 0.80
C GLU A 479 10.04 -9.88 1.49
N THR A 480 10.23 -9.70 2.79
CA THR A 480 9.61 -8.61 3.54
C THR A 480 10.34 -7.32 3.19
N ASP A 481 9.82 -6.55 2.25
CA ASP A 481 10.19 -5.13 2.18
C ASP A 481 9.74 -4.49 3.50
N GLN A 482 10.70 -4.12 4.35
CA GLN A 482 10.47 -3.52 5.67
C GLN A 482 9.76 -2.16 5.59
N THR A 483 9.55 -1.61 4.38
CA THR A 483 8.83 -0.36 4.17
C THR A 483 7.31 -0.54 4.03
N VAL A 484 6.81 -1.78 3.88
CA VAL A 484 5.38 -2.08 3.75
C VAL A 484 4.78 -2.44 5.12
N ASP A 485 4.00 -1.52 5.68
CA ASP A 485 3.22 -1.76 6.90
C ASP A 485 1.96 -2.60 6.57
N LEU A 486 2.09 -3.92 6.69
CA LEU A 486 1.00 -4.86 6.44
C LEU A 486 -0.12 -4.74 7.48
N GLU A 487 0.15 -4.22 8.68
CA GLU A 487 -0.84 -4.08 9.75
C GLU A 487 -1.76 -2.89 9.48
N ASP A 488 -1.21 -1.72 9.14
CA ASP A 488 -1.97 -0.55 8.67
C ASP A 488 -2.83 -0.93 7.45
N SER A 489 -2.22 -1.64 6.49
CA SER A 489 -2.88 -2.19 5.31
C SER A 489 -4.08 -3.07 5.66
N LEU A 490 -3.92 -4.02 6.59
CA LEU A 490 -4.94 -4.98 6.97
C LEU A 490 -6.17 -4.29 7.57
N GLN A 491 -5.97 -3.43 8.57
CA GLN A 491 -7.06 -2.70 9.24
C GLN A 491 -7.94 -1.94 8.24
N SER A 492 -7.30 -1.46 7.20
CA SER A 492 -7.92 -0.62 6.20
C SER A 492 -8.60 -1.37 5.08
N LEU A 493 -8.04 -2.50 4.65
CA LEU A 493 -8.72 -3.42 3.74
C LEU A 493 -10.07 -3.87 4.32
N TYR A 494 -10.16 -4.13 5.63
CA TYR A 494 -11.45 -4.43 6.28
C TYR A 494 -12.44 -3.26 6.22
N LYS A 495 -11.99 -2.02 6.42
CA LYS A 495 -12.84 -0.83 6.23
C LYS A 495 -13.32 -0.72 4.78
N SER A 496 -12.43 -0.91 3.82
CA SER A 496 -12.72 -0.88 2.37
C SER A 496 -13.74 -1.95 1.96
N VAL A 497 -13.60 -3.20 2.44
CA VAL A 497 -14.53 -4.29 2.12
C VAL A 497 -15.94 -3.95 2.60
N ARG A 498 -16.08 -3.47 3.85
CA ARG A 498 -17.39 -3.07 4.40
C ARG A 498 -18.01 -1.94 3.58
N TYR A 499 -17.20 -0.95 3.22
CA TYR A 499 -17.59 0.19 2.41
C TYR A 499 -18.11 -0.22 1.02
N TYR A 500 -17.30 -0.93 0.23
CA TYR A 500 -17.67 -1.28 -1.14
C TYR A 500 -18.83 -2.27 -1.20
N ARG A 501 -18.92 -3.18 -0.24
CA ARG A 501 -20.06 -4.11 -0.11
C ARG A 501 -21.37 -3.35 0.15
N LYS A 502 -21.37 -2.40 1.07
CA LYS A 502 -22.57 -1.61 1.41
C LYS A 502 -23.04 -0.72 0.26
N ASN A 503 -22.11 -0.19 -0.53
CA ASN A 503 -22.41 0.72 -1.63
C ASN A 503 -22.64 0.03 -2.98
N GLY A 504 -22.56 -1.31 -3.04
CA GLY A 504 -22.76 -2.06 -4.29
C GLY A 504 -21.71 -1.78 -5.36
N ASN A 505 -20.51 -1.27 -4.99
CA ASN A 505 -19.41 -1.07 -5.94
C ASN A 505 -18.64 -2.39 -6.11
N LEU A 506 -19.13 -3.24 -7.00
CA LEU A 506 -18.64 -4.60 -7.15
C LEU A 506 -17.21 -4.66 -7.71
N SER A 507 -16.81 -3.71 -8.57
CA SER A 507 -15.46 -3.68 -9.15
C SER A 507 -14.40 -3.36 -8.09
N SER A 508 -14.66 -2.35 -7.25
CA SER A 508 -13.75 -1.99 -6.17
C SER A 508 -13.76 -3.01 -5.04
N LEU A 509 -14.90 -3.65 -4.79
CA LEU A 509 -15.02 -4.75 -3.83
C LEU A 509 -14.18 -5.96 -4.25
N MET A 510 -14.26 -6.39 -5.51
CA MET A 510 -13.44 -7.47 -6.09
C MET A 510 -11.95 -7.21 -5.84
N LYS A 511 -11.49 -6.02 -6.23
CA LYS A 511 -10.11 -5.57 -6.05
C LYS A 511 -9.68 -5.60 -4.59
N THR A 512 -10.53 -5.09 -3.70
CA THR A 512 -10.24 -5.05 -2.27
C THR A 512 -10.15 -6.45 -1.66
N TYR A 513 -11.06 -7.35 -2.02
CA TYR A 513 -10.97 -8.75 -1.58
C TYR A 513 -9.70 -9.44 -2.07
N PHE A 514 -9.30 -9.17 -3.31
CA PHE A 514 -8.06 -9.73 -3.84
C PHE A 514 -6.87 -9.27 -2.99
N ALA A 515 -6.76 -7.97 -2.70
CA ALA A 515 -5.70 -7.44 -1.82
C ALA A 515 -5.76 -7.98 -0.38
N LEU A 516 -6.96 -8.16 0.18
CA LEU A 516 -7.11 -8.79 1.51
C LEU A 516 -6.57 -10.22 1.53
N GLY A 517 -6.84 -11.00 0.47
CA GLY A 517 -6.28 -12.34 0.31
C GLY A 517 -4.75 -12.38 0.19
N GLN A 518 -4.15 -11.28 -0.27
CA GLN A 518 -2.70 -11.14 -0.43
C GLN A 518 -1.98 -10.71 0.86
N ASN A 519 -2.70 -10.25 1.88
CA ASN A 519 -2.09 -9.78 3.12
C ASN A 519 -1.77 -10.94 4.07
N TYR A 520 -0.49 -11.27 4.26
CA TYR A 520 -0.03 -12.38 5.11
C TYR A 520 -0.38 -12.24 6.61
N LEU A 521 -0.74 -11.04 7.09
CA LEU A 521 -1.19 -10.86 8.47
C LEU A 521 -2.67 -11.21 8.69
N ALA A 522 -3.46 -11.37 7.63
CA ALA A 522 -4.85 -11.80 7.74
C ALA A 522 -4.92 -13.31 8.03
N PRO A 523 -5.90 -13.78 8.83
CA PRO A 523 -6.10 -15.21 9.07
C PRO A 523 -6.27 -16.00 7.76
N LEU A 524 -5.71 -17.21 7.68
CA LEU A 524 -5.73 -18.05 6.47
C LEU A 524 -7.16 -18.28 5.93
N GLU A 525 -8.11 -18.60 6.81
CA GLU A 525 -9.51 -18.82 6.41
C GLU A 525 -10.14 -17.57 5.79
N GLU A 526 -9.87 -16.39 6.38
CA GLU A 526 -10.36 -15.12 5.86
C GLU A 526 -9.73 -14.76 4.51
N ARG A 527 -8.42 -15.01 4.35
CA ARG A 527 -7.72 -14.80 3.07
C ARG A 527 -8.32 -15.68 1.98
N ASN A 528 -8.50 -16.97 2.25
CA ASN A 528 -9.11 -17.89 1.30
C ASN A 528 -10.51 -17.41 0.90
N GLN A 529 -11.37 -17.09 1.87
CA GLN A 529 -12.72 -16.61 1.58
C GLN A 529 -12.72 -15.29 0.78
N ALA A 530 -11.80 -14.37 1.08
CA ALA A 530 -11.63 -13.14 0.33
C ALA A 530 -11.23 -13.43 -1.13
N LEU A 531 -10.26 -14.30 -1.37
CA LEU A 531 -9.84 -14.69 -2.73
C LEU A 531 -10.98 -15.34 -3.52
N LEU A 532 -11.76 -16.24 -2.91
CA LEU A 532 -12.92 -16.87 -3.56
C LEU A 532 -14.01 -15.85 -3.90
N ASN A 533 -14.29 -14.90 -3.00
CA ASN A 533 -15.22 -13.81 -3.26
C ASN A 533 -14.73 -12.90 -4.40
N ALA A 534 -13.42 -12.61 -4.45
CA ALA A 534 -12.81 -11.84 -5.53
C ALA A 534 -12.95 -12.58 -6.87
N LEU A 535 -12.64 -13.88 -6.90
CA LEU A 535 -12.73 -14.69 -8.11
C LEU A 535 -14.16 -14.73 -8.65
N LYS A 536 -15.14 -14.98 -7.77
CA LYS A 536 -16.56 -14.95 -8.15
C LYS A 536 -16.96 -13.61 -8.76
N LEU A 537 -16.62 -12.50 -8.11
CA LEU A 537 -16.93 -11.16 -8.61
C LEU A 537 -16.26 -10.87 -9.95
N ALA A 538 -15.02 -11.35 -10.17
CA ALA A 538 -14.32 -11.20 -11.44
C ALA A 538 -15.03 -11.96 -12.57
N THR A 539 -15.44 -13.21 -12.31
CA THR A 539 -16.20 -14.04 -13.25
C THR A 539 -17.55 -13.42 -13.57
N ASP A 540 -18.33 -13.04 -12.55
CA ASP A 540 -19.67 -12.45 -12.72
C ASP A 540 -19.63 -11.15 -13.54
N GLN A 541 -18.53 -10.37 -13.43
CA GLN A 541 -18.33 -9.10 -14.12
C GLN A 541 -17.63 -9.21 -15.47
N GLN A 542 -17.19 -10.41 -15.87
CA GLN A 542 -16.36 -10.66 -17.06
C GLN A 542 -15.03 -9.87 -17.05
N GLU A 543 -14.42 -9.72 -15.87
CA GLU A 543 -13.10 -9.08 -15.67
C GLU A 543 -11.98 -10.11 -15.89
N LEU A 544 -11.77 -10.54 -17.14
CA LEU A 544 -10.92 -11.69 -17.47
C LEU A 544 -9.48 -11.56 -16.97
N VAL A 545 -8.89 -10.36 -17.08
CA VAL A 545 -7.54 -10.09 -16.58
C VAL A 545 -7.44 -10.29 -15.07
N TYR A 546 -8.46 -9.87 -14.30
CA TYR A 546 -8.48 -10.09 -12.86
C TYR A 546 -8.82 -11.53 -12.50
N GLN A 547 -9.71 -12.18 -13.25
CA GLN A 547 -10.02 -13.59 -13.07
C GLN A 547 -8.74 -14.45 -13.17
N ILE A 548 -7.92 -14.24 -14.20
CA ILE A 548 -6.62 -14.93 -14.36
C ILE A 548 -5.68 -14.61 -13.20
N LYS A 549 -5.54 -13.34 -12.81
CA LYS A 549 -4.64 -12.92 -11.72
C LYS A 549 -5.05 -13.54 -10.37
N ILE A 550 -6.34 -13.53 -10.05
CA ILE A 550 -6.88 -14.05 -8.80
C ILE A 550 -6.76 -15.57 -8.77
N ALA A 551 -7.11 -16.26 -9.87
CA ALA A 551 -7.00 -17.71 -9.96
C ALA A 551 -5.54 -18.20 -9.89
N ASN A 552 -4.60 -17.53 -10.57
CA ASN A 552 -3.17 -17.80 -10.41
C ASN A 552 -2.69 -17.60 -8.97
N TYR A 553 -3.18 -16.56 -8.29
CA TYR A 553 -2.81 -16.30 -6.89
C TYR A 553 -3.42 -17.32 -5.93
N LEU A 554 -4.66 -17.76 -6.14
CA LEU A 554 -5.27 -18.88 -5.42
C LEU A 554 -4.43 -20.15 -5.59
N GLY A 555 -3.98 -20.42 -6.82
CA GLY A 555 -3.02 -21.48 -7.12
C GLY A 555 -1.76 -21.38 -6.27
N PHE A 556 -1.12 -20.21 -6.28
CA PHE A 556 0.06 -19.94 -5.47
C PHE A 556 -0.20 -20.09 -3.96
N TYR A 557 -1.32 -19.56 -3.46
CA TYR A 557 -1.74 -19.69 -2.07
C TYR A 557 -1.86 -21.16 -1.64
N PHE A 558 -2.47 -22.01 -2.46
CA PHE A 558 -2.57 -23.45 -2.15
C PHE A 558 -1.24 -24.20 -2.29
N ILE A 559 -0.34 -23.78 -3.18
CA ILE A 559 1.05 -24.29 -3.20
C ILE A 559 1.74 -24.00 -1.85
N GLN A 560 1.56 -22.81 -1.30
CA GLN A 560 2.17 -22.42 -0.03
C GLN A 560 1.62 -23.21 1.17
N LEU A 561 0.44 -23.83 1.04
CA LEU A 561 -0.20 -24.70 2.03
C LEU A 561 0.02 -26.20 1.77
N HIS A 562 0.83 -26.57 0.77
CA HIS A 562 1.01 -27.95 0.30
C HIS A 562 -0.29 -28.64 -0.16
N GLU A 563 -1.25 -27.87 -0.67
CA GLU A 563 -2.50 -28.35 -1.24
C GLU A 563 -2.44 -28.35 -2.78
N GLY A 564 -1.43 -29.02 -3.34
CA GLY A 564 -1.12 -28.98 -4.79
C GLY A 564 -2.27 -29.37 -5.73
N GLU A 565 -3.20 -30.25 -5.33
CA GLU A 565 -4.37 -30.58 -6.17
C GLU A 565 -5.32 -29.38 -6.34
N LYS A 566 -5.63 -28.68 -5.24
CA LYS A 566 -6.45 -27.46 -5.31
C LYS A 566 -5.71 -26.37 -6.06
N ALA A 567 -4.40 -26.28 -5.89
CA ALA A 567 -3.59 -25.32 -6.64
C ALA A 567 -3.72 -25.53 -8.16
N ILE A 568 -3.61 -26.79 -8.61
CA ILE A 568 -3.78 -27.16 -10.03
C ILE A 568 -5.16 -26.73 -10.54
N GLU A 569 -6.25 -27.01 -9.81
CA GLU A 569 -7.62 -26.65 -10.20
C GLU A 569 -7.78 -25.14 -10.52
N TYR A 570 -7.31 -24.26 -9.63
CA TYR A 570 -7.40 -22.82 -9.87
C TYR A 570 -6.47 -22.33 -10.99
N ILE A 571 -5.29 -22.93 -11.16
CA ILE A 571 -4.38 -22.53 -12.23
C ILE A 571 -4.90 -22.98 -13.60
N GLU A 572 -5.52 -24.16 -13.68
CA GLU A 572 -6.19 -24.66 -14.89
C GLU A 572 -7.41 -23.80 -15.26
N LEU A 573 -8.15 -23.28 -14.26
CA LEU A 573 -9.20 -22.29 -14.52
C LEU A 573 -8.63 -21.03 -15.19
N ALA A 574 -7.48 -20.53 -14.75
CA ALA A 574 -6.81 -19.41 -15.41
C ALA A 574 -6.30 -19.78 -16.82
N GLU A 575 -5.83 -21.02 -17.02
CA GLU A 575 -5.37 -21.52 -18.33
C GLU A 575 -6.52 -21.59 -19.34
N GLN A 576 -7.73 -22.01 -18.92
CA GLN A 576 -8.93 -22.01 -19.75
C GLN A 576 -9.25 -20.60 -20.26
N VAL A 577 -9.29 -19.60 -19.37
CA VAL A 577 -9.56 -18.20 -19.77
C VAL A 577 -8.48 -17.67 -20.73
N LEU A 578 -7.21 -18.01 -20.51
CA LEU A 578 -6.10 -17.61 -21.40
C LEU A 578 -6.17 -18.25 -22.79
N ASN A 579 -6.67 -19.48 -22.89
CA ASN A 579 -6.78 -20.19 -24.17
C ASN A 579 -8.03 -19.77 -24.95
N ASP A 580 -9.13 -19.53 -24.27
CA ASP A 580 -10.43 -19.33 -24.91
C ASP A 580 -10.74 -17.85 -25.16
N GLU A 581 -10.25 -16.94 -24.30
CA GLU A 581 -10.75 -15.55 -24.26
C GLU A 581 -9.64 -14.47 -24.24
N LEU A 582 -8.42 -14.76 -23.77
CA LEU A 582 -7.36 -13.76 -23.61
C LEU A 582 -5.94 -14.28 -23.89
N ASP A 583 -5.44 -14.10 -25.11
CA ASP A 583 -4.06 -14.50 -25.44
C ASP A 583 -3.02 -13.41 -25.13
N ILE A 584 -2.44 -13.47 -23.91
CA ILE A 584 -1.33 -12.61 -23.49
C ILE A 584 -0.15 -13.47 -23.05
N ALA A 585 0.91 -13.47 -23.86
CA ALA A 585 2.09 -14.32 -23.65
C ALA A 585 2.70 -14.23 -22.24
N PRO A 586 2.99 -13.04 -21.66
CA PRO A 586 3.50 -12.95 -20.28
C PRO A 586 2.60 -13.62 -19.23
N LEU A 587 1.27 -13.49 -19.35
CA LEU A 587 0.34 -14.11 -18.41
C LEU A 587 0.29 -15.63 -18.60
N ARG A 588 0.36 -16.10 -19.86
CA ARG A 588 0.41 -17.52 -20.23
C ARG A 588 1.65 -18.20 -19.64
N TYR A 589 2.84 -17.65 -19.86
CA TYR A 589 4.07 -18.24 -19.35
C TYR A 589 4.12 -18.27 -17.82
N ARG A 590 3.58 -17.22 -17.17
CA ARG A 590 3.49 -17.20 -15.70
C ARG A 590 2.50 -18.22 -15.16
N ASN A 591 1.36 -18.40 -15.82
CA ASN A 591 0.39 -19.45 -15.47
C ASN A 591 1.01 -20.85 -15.63
N GLN A 592 1.71 -21.12 -16.74
CA GLN A 592 2.40 -22.40 -16.97
C GLN A 592 3.52 -22.69 -15.95
N LEU A 593 4.27 -21.65 -15.54
CA LEU A 593 5.25 -21.75 -14.46
C LEU A 593 4.59 -22.18 -13.15
N LEU A 594 3.50 -21.52 -12.76
CA LEU A 594 2.73 -21.85 -11.56
C LEU A 594 2.12 -23.25 -11.64
N LEU A 595 1.58 -23.66 -12.78
CA LEU A 595 1.03 -25.00 -12.97
C LEU A 595 2.10 -26.08 -12.78
N SER A 596 3.29 -25.84 -13.34
CA SER A 596 4.45 -26.73 -13.17
C SER A 596 4.90 -26.79 -11.71
N MET A 597 4.87 -25.65 -11.01
CA MET A 597 5.16 -25.56 -9.58
C MET A 597 4.12 -26.30 -8.73
N ALA A 598 2.83 -26.21 -9.05
CA ALA A 598 1.76 -26.93 -8.34
C ALA A 598 1.90 -28.45 -8.47
N LYS A 599 2.25 -28.93 -9.67
CA LYS A 599 2.55 -30.35 -9.91
C LYS A 599 3.79 -30.81 -9.12
N MET A 600 4.83 -29.97 -9.06
CA MET A 600 6.02 -30.22 -8.26
C MET A 600 5.66 -30.33 -6.78
N ASP A 601 4.91 -29.36 -6.25
CA ASP A 601 4.48 -29.32 -4.85
C ASP A 601 3.65 -30.56 -4.48
N HIS A 602 2.65 -30.92 -5.30
CA HIS A 602 1.88 -32.16 -5.11
C HIS A 602 2.78 -33.39 -5.04
N GLY A 603 3.77 -33.49 -5.94
CA GLY A 603 4.73 -34.58 -5.96
C GLY A 603 5.64 -34.62 -4.73
N ILE A 604 6.11 -33.46 -4.24
CA ILE A 604 6.93 -33.36 -3.03
C ILE A 604 6.12 -33.73 -1.79
N ALA A 605 4.95 -33.12 -1.60
CA ALA A 605 4.10 -33.28 -0.42
C ALA A 605 3.62 -34.72 -0.24
N ASN A 606 3.30 -35.41 -1.34
CA ASN A 606 2.81 -36.79 -1.32
C ASN A 606 3.90 -37.84 -1.57
N ASN A 607 5.15 -37.43 -1.75
CA ASN A 607 6.25 -38.30 -2.18
C ASN A 607 5.91 -39.10 -3.46
N ASP A 608 5.16 -38.47 -4.38
CA ASP A 608 4.73 -39.07 -5.64
C ASP A 608 5.75 -38.78 -6.76
N LYS A 609 6.56 -39.80 -7.08
CA LYS A 609 7.55 -39.73 -8.16
C LYS A 609 6.92 -39.55 -9.54
N SER A 610 5.72 -40.08 -9.78
CA SER A 610 5.01 -39.92 -11.05
C SER A 610 4.66 -38.44 -11.28
N ALA A 611 4.07 -37.80 -10.27
CA ALA A 611 3.78 -36.36 -10.30
C ALA A 611 5.06 -35.52 -10.50
N LEU A 612 6.16 -35.86 -9.82
CA LEU A 612 7.45 -35.18 -10.02
C LEU A 612 7.99 -35.33 -11.46
N HIS A 613 7.84 -36.49 -12.08
CA HIS A 613 8.19 -36.68 -13.49
C HIS A 613 7.31 -35.85 -14.44
N GLN A 614 6.02 -35.73 -14.14
CA GLN A 614 5.10 -34.86 -14.89
C GLN A 614 5.44 -33.37 -14.73
N ALA A 615 5.78 -32.94 -13.51
CA ALA A 615 6.24 -31.58 -13.23
C ALA A 615 7.53 -31.26 -14.01
N LYS A 616 8.51 -32.19 -13.97
CA LYS A 616 9.75 -32.08 -14.75
C LYS A 616 9.48 -31.93 -16.26
N GLY A 617 8.57 -32.73 -16.82
CA GLY A 617 8.16 -32.60 -18.23
C GLY A 617 7.51 -31.26 -18.54
N SER A 618 6.66 -30.76 -17.64
CA SER A 618 5.97 -29.47 -17.79
C SER A 618 6.97 -28.30 -17.77
N PHE A 619 7.97 -28.30 -16.88
CA PHE A 619 9.04 -27.30 -16.88
C PHE A 619 9.89 -27.34 -18.16
N ALA A 620 10.23 -28.53 -18.65
CA ALA A 620 11.00 -28.67 -19.88
C ALA A 620 10.23 -28.09 -21.10
N GLN A 621 8.92 -28.31 -21.17
CA GLN A 621 8.06 -27.74 -22.20
C GLN A 621 7.99 -26.21 -22.12
N LEU A 622 7.86 -25.66 -20.91
CA LEU A 622 7.89 -24.21 -20.69
C LEU A 622 9.22 -23.62 -21.14
N LEU A 623 10.34 -24.19 -20.71
CA LEU A 623 11.68 -23.73 -21.08
C LEU A 623 11.90 -23.77 -22.59
N GLY A 624 11.47 -24.84 -23.28
CA GLY A 624 11.53 -24.92 -24.74
C GLY A 624 10.70 -23.85 -25.45
N SER A 625 9.56 -23.46 -24.86
CA SER A 625 8.73 -22.36 -25.38
C SER A 625 9.38 -20.98 -25.19
N LEU A 626 10.28 -20.85 -24.21
CA LEU A 626 11.01 -19.62 -23.89
C LEU A 626 12.37 -19.51 -24.61
N GLU A 627 12.90 -20.60 -25.20
CA GLU A 627 14.24 -20.60 -25.80
C GLU A 627 14.44 -19.58 -26.93
N SER A 628 13.38 -19.29 -27.69
CA SER A 628 13.41 -18.33 -28.80
C SER A 628 13.16 -16.87 -28.36
N LEU A 629 12.87 -16.63 -27.08
CA LEU A 629 12.40 -15.34 -26.57
C LEU A 629 13.37 -14.76 -25.52
N ASN A 630 14.02 -13.64 -25.86
CA ASN A 630 14.82 -12.89 -24.89
C ASN A 630 13.96 -12.08 -23.89
N SER A 631 12.64 -11.99 -24.08
CA SER A 631 11.75 -11.08 -23.35
C SER A 631 11.21 -11.61 -21.99
N HIS A 632 11.66 -12.78 -21.52
CA HIS A 632 11.12 -13.44 -20.32
C HIS A 632 12.19 -14.16 -19.47
N ASP A 633 13.39 -13.58 -19.42
CA ASP A 633 14.54 -14.18 -18.75
C ASP A 633 14.34 -14.45 -17.25
N ASN A 634 13.49 -13.68 -16.59
CA ASN A 634 13.09 -13.90 -15.20
C ASN A 634 12.29 -15.19 -15.04
N ILE A 635 11.25 -15.41 -15.86
CA ILE A 635 10.45 -16.66 -15.85
C ILE A 635 11.35 -17.85 -16.18
N LYS A 636 12.30 -17.67 -17.11
CA LYS A 636 13.28 -18.70 -17.46
C LYS A 636 14.18 -19.07 -16.27
N ALA A 637 14.65 -18.08 -15.51
CA ALA A 637 15.46 -18.30 -14.30
C ALA A 637 14.67 -19.07 -13.23
N ASP A 638 13.43 -18.66 -12.98
CA ASP A 638 12.52 -19.31 -12.03
C ASP A 638 12.24 -20.77 -12.45
N ALA A 639 11.97 -21.00 -13.74
CA ALA A 639 11.71 -22.33 -14.29
C ALA A 639 12.92 -23.26 -14.12
N TYR A 640 14.15 -22.79 -14.38
CA TYR A 640 15.35 -23.59 -14.15
C TYR A 640 15.56 -23.93 -12.67
N LEU A 641 15.33 -22.96 -11.78
CA LEU A 641 15.47 -23.19 -10.33
C LEU A 641 14.47 -24.25 -9.84
N LEU A 642 13.19 -24.09 -10.17
CA LEU A 642 12.13 -25.03 -9.75
C LEU A 642 12.27 -26.41 -10.40
N LEU A 643 12.69 -26.47 -11.66
CA LEU A 643 13.07 -27.73 -12.31
C LEU A 643 14.20 -28.43 -11.53
N SER A 644 15.22 -27.68 -11.11
CA SER A 644 16.32 -28.26 -10.34
C SER A 644 15.86 -28.80 -8.99
N TRP A 645 14.90 -28.16 -8.33
CA TRP A 645 14.30 -28.64 -7.09
C TRP A 645 13.50 -29.94 -7.31
N THR A 646 12.75 -30.01 -8.40
CA THR A 646 12.06 -31.23 -8.84
C THR A 646 13.06 -32.37 -9.05
N GLU A 647 14.21 -32.08 -9.65
CA GLU A 647 15.28 -33.06 -9.89
C GLU A 647 15.98 -33.49 -8.59
N LEU A 648 16.20 -32.59 -7.64
CA LEU A 648 16.70 -32.94 -6.31
C LEU A 648 15.72 -33.86 -5.57
N ALA A 649 14.41 -33.59 -5.64
CA ALA A 649 13.39 -34.47 -5.08
C ALA A 649 13.39 -35.87 -5.72
N LEU A 650 13.72 -35.95 -7.01
CA LEU A 650 13.93 -37.20 -7.76
C LEU A 650 15.33 -37.83 -7.56
N GLN A 651 16.19 -37.24 -6.73
CA GLN A 651 17.58 -37.68 -6.49
C GLN A 651 18.48 -37.62 -7.73
N GLN A 652 18.25 -36.65 -8.62
CA GLN A 652 18.98 -36.46 -9.89
C GLN A 652 19.99 -35.30 -9.80
N SER A 653 20.91 -35.37 -8.84
CA SER A 653 21.83 -34.26 -8.48
C SER A 653 22.64 -33.69 -9.64
N GLN A 654 23.11 -34.53 -10.58
CA GLN A 654 23.90 -34.05 -11.73
C GLN A 654 23.06 -33.19 -12.69
N SER A 655 21.79 -33.56 -12.91
CA SER A 655 20.86 -32.80 -13.74
C SER A 655 20.48 -31.49 -13.05
N ALA A 656 20.20 -31.58 -11.74
CA ALA A 656 19.88 -30.42 -10.91
C ALA A 656 20.98 -29.36 -10.95
N LEU A 657 22.25 -29.78 -10.88
CA LEU A 657 23.41 -28.89 -10.91
C LEU A 657 23.45 -28.02 -12.19
N LEU A 658 23.15 -28.60 -13.36
CA LEU A 658 23.14 -27.88 -14.62
C LEU A 658 22.05 -26.79 -14.64
N ASN A 659 20.84 -27.14 -14.19
CA ASN A 659 19.72 -26.21 -14.13
C ASN A 659 19.94 -25.12 -13.07
N GLN A 660 20.53 -25.45 -11.92
CA GLN A 660 20.91 -24.48 -10.90
C GLN A 660 21.93 -23.47 -11.42
N GLN A 661 22.95 -23.92 -12.17
CA GLN A 661 23.93 -23.03 -12.78
C GLN A 661 23.29 -22.10 -13.82
N ALA A 662 22.36 -22.61 -14.62
CA ALA A 662 21.59 -21.79 -15.56
C ALA A 662 20.78 -20.71 -14.83
N ALA A 663 20.07 -21.07 -13.75
CA ALA A 663 19.35 -20.11 -12.91
C ALA A 663 20.28 -19.07 -12.28
N TYR A 664 21.40 -19.50 -11.69
CA TYR A 664 22.43 -18.62 -11.10
C TYR A 664 22.92 -17.57 -12.11
N ASN A 665 23.27 -18.00 -13.33
CA ASN A 665 23.76 -17.11 -14.38
C ASN A 665 22.70 -16.08 -14.80
N LEU A 666 21.44 -16.52 -14.91
CA LEU A 666 20.32 -15.63 -15.25
C LEU A 666 20.05 -14.62 -14.13
N TYR A 667 19.91 -15.04 -12.88
CA TYR A 667 19.69 -14.12 -11.75
C TYR A 667 20.84 -13.13 -11.60
N THR A 668 22.09 -13.55 -11.79
CA THR A 668 23.26 -12.68 -11.77
C THR A 668 23.17 -11.61 -12.86
N ARG A 669 22.86 -12.01 -14.11
CA ARG A 669 22.72 -11.08 -15.24
C ARG A 669 21.54 -10.12 -15.06
N LEU A 670 20.45 -10.59 -14.45
CA LEU A 670 19.26 -9.81 -14.18
C LEU A 670 19.38 -8.94 -12.91
N ASN A 671 20.48 -9.07 -12.16
CA ASN A 671 20.72 -8.38 -10.88
C ASN A 671 19.66 -8.69 -9.79
N MET A 672 19.12 -9.92 -9.80
CA MET A 672 18.12 -10.39 -8.83
C MET A 672 18.80 -10.97 -7.58
N HIS A 673 19.33 -10.11 -6.71
CA HIS A 673 20.18 -10.52 -5.57
C HIS A 673 19.48 -11.48 -4.59
N ASP A 674 18.22 -11.25 -4.28
CA ASP A 674 17.47 -12.14 -3.38
C ASP A 674 17.15 -13.48 -4.04
N SER A 675 16.67 -13.47 -5.29
CA SER A 675 16.42 -14.71 -6.06
C SER A 675 17.72 -15.51 -6.30
N LEU A 676 18.86 -14.81 -6.46
CA LEU A 676 20.18 -15.42 -6.59
C LEU A 676 20.52 -16.27 -5.36
N SER A 677 20.12 -15.85 -4.15
CA SER A 677 20.37 -16.63 -2.93
C SER A 677 19.71 -18.02 -2.97
N TYR A 678 18.56 -18.16 -3.65
CA TYR A 678 17.89 -19.44 -3.85
C TYR A 678 18.71 -20.38 -4.72
N ALA A 679 19.30 -19.86 -5.80
CA ALA A 679 20.22 -20.62 -6.64
C ALA A 679 21.49 -21.01 -5.88
N VAL A 680 22.05 -20.09 -5.08
CA VAL A 680 23.29 -20.31 -4.31
C VAL A 680 23.14 -21.45 -3.31
N TYR A 681 22.16 -21.41 -2.40
CA TYR A 681 22.03 -22.51 -1.44
C TYR A 681 21.60 -23.82 -2.11
N SER A 682 20.90 -23.75 -3.26
CA SER A 682 20.57 -24.95 -4.04
C SER A 682 21.82 -25.60 -4.61
N LEU A 683 22.74 -24.81 -5.18
CA LEU A 683 24.06 -25.27 -5.62
C LEU A 683 24.86 -25.85 -4.45
N MET A 684 24.91 -25.15 -3.32
CA MET A 684 25.61 -25.61 -2.11
C MET A 684 25.11 -26.98 -1.67
N TYR A 685 23.79 -27.16 -1.56
CA TYR A 685 23.19 -28.44 -1.18
C TYR A 685 23.57 -29.56 -2.16
N THR A 686 23.55 -29.28 -3.47
CA THR A 686 23.96 -30.24 -4.49
C THR A 686 25.43 -30.61 -4.35
N HIS A 687 26.33 -29.64 -4.16
CA HIS A 687 27.77 -29.90 -3.93
C HIS A 687 28.01 -30.70 -2.64
N LEU A 688 27.34 -30.37 -1.54
CA LEU A 688 27.38 -31.14 -0.29
C LEU A 688 26.88 -32.59 -0.47
N THR A 689 25.90 -32.78 -1.35
CA THR A 689 25.39 -34.12 -1.72
C THR A 689 26.42 -34.91 -2.53
N LEU A 690 27.20 -34.23 -3.37
CA LEU A 690 28.26 -34.82 -4.19
C LEU A 690 29.60 -34.97 -3.45
N GLY A 691 29.72 -34.47 -2.22
CA GLY A 691 30.94 -34.52 -1.41
C GLY A 691 31.96 -33.42 -1.73
N ASP A 692 31.54 -32.33 -2.35
CA ASP A 692 32.37 -31.18 -2.72
C ASP A 692 32.14 -30.03 -1.73
N ASP A 693 32.65 -30.20 -0.50
CA ASP A 693 32.44 -29.25 0.60
C ASP A 693 33.15 -27.90 0.36
N ASP A 694 34.32 -27.90 -0.29
CA ASP A 694 35.06 -26.68 -0.66
C ASP A 694 34.25 -25.76 -1.56
N ARG A 695 33.57 -26.34 -2.57
CA ARG A 695 32.75 -25.55 -3.50
C ARG A 695 31.53 -24.95 -2.82
N ALA A 696 30.94 -25.65 -1.84
CA ALA A 696 29.84 -25.10 -1.05
C ALA A 696 30.29 -23.86 -0.25
N ILE A 697 31.50 -23.86 0.32
CA ILE A 697 32.09 -22.71 1.03
C ILE A 697 32.38 -21.55 0.06
N GLU A 698 32.92 -21.84 -1.13
CA GLU A 698 33.16 -20.81 -2.15
C GLU A 698 31.86 -20.11 -2.56
N LEU A 699 30.79 -20.87 -2.78
CA LEU A 699 29.47 -20.34 -3.11
C LEU A 699 28.90 -19.46 -1.99
N ALA A 700 29.04 -19.85 -0.73
CA ALA A 700 28.63 -19.04 0.41
C ALA A 700 29.34 -17.68 0.45
N ASN A 701 30.59 -17.63 0.00
CA ASN A 701 31.42 -16.42 -0.04
C ASN A 701 31.28 -15.61 -1.35
N SER A 702 30.51 -16.09 -2.32
CA SER A 702 30.34 -15.43 -3.63
C SER A 702 29.54 -14.12 -3.57
N GLY A 703 28.83 -13.87 -2.47
CA GLY A 703 28.03 -12.67 -2.26
C GLY A 703 27.63 -12.50 -0.80
N GLN A 704 27.00 -11.37 -0.47
CA GLN A 704 26.44 -11.12 0.85
C GLN A 704 25.02 -11.68 0.92
N PHE A 705 24.89 -12.92 1.38
CA PHE A 705 23.61 -13.59 1.52
C PHE A 705 23.27 -13.80 3.00
N ASN A 706 22.10 -13.31 3.41
CA ASN A 706 21.59 -13.50 4.75
C ASN A 706 20.43 -14.51 4.74
N LYS A 707 20.74 -15.81 4.65
CA LYS A 707 19.73 -16.90 4.64
C LYS A 707 20.15 -18.02 5.59
N LYS A 708 19.21 -18.54 6.40
CA LYS A 708 19.44 -19.63 7.36
C LYS A 708 20.15 -20.83 6.73
N LEU A 709 19.66 -21.31 5.57
CA LEU A 709 20.21 -22.47 4.88
C LEU A 709 21.69 -22.30 4.50
N ILE A 710 22.10 -21.10 4.08
CA ILE A 710 23.49 -20.83 3.72
C ILE A 710 24.39 -21.02 4.94
N TYR A 711 24.00 -20.51 6.11
CA TYR A 711 24.77 -20.69 7.33
C TYR A 711 24.87 -22.17 7.76
N ASP A 712 23.75 -22.90 7.75
CA ASP A 712 23.73 -24.32 8.15
C ASP A 712 24.56 -25.19 7.19
N TYR A 713 24.42 -24.97 5.88
CA TYR A 713 25.19 -25.67 4.85
C TYR A 713 26.69 -25.36 4.94
N THR A 714 27.04 -24.10 5.17
CA THR A 714 28.45 -23.68 5.34
C THR A 714 29.05 -24.28 6.61
N ALA A 715 28.28 -24.32 7.71
CA ALA A 715 28.71 -24.92 8.96
C ALA A 715 28.98 -26.43 8.80
N LEU A 716 28.11 -27.15 8.08
CA LEU A 716 28.32 -28.56 7.77
C LEU A 716 29.60 -28.77 6.92
N ALA A 717 29.81 -27.94 5.90
CA ALA A 717 30.99 -28.02 5.04
C ALA A 717 32.29 -27.89 5.86
N PHE A 718 32.37 -26.85 6.71
CA PHE A 718 33.51 -26.65 7.60
C PHE A 718 33.72 -27.83 8.55
N TYR A 719 32.64 -28.35 9.16
CA TYR A 719 32.71 -29.50 10.04
C TYR A 719 33.27 -30.75 9.32
N ARG A 720 32.82 -31.04 8.10
CA ARG A 720 33.31 -32.18 7.29
C ARG A 720 34.78 -32.06 6.91
N LEU A 721 35.26 -30.82 6.70
CA LEU A 721 36.66 -30.52 6.45
C LEU A 721 37.52 -30.50 7.74
N GLY A 722 36.90 -30.67 8.91
CA GLY A 722 37.59 -30.68 10.21
C GLY A 722 37.83 -29.30 10.82
N ASP A 723 37.27 -28.23 10.23
CA ASP A 723 37.39 -26.86 10.70
C ASP A 723 36.24 -26.51 11.65
N VAL A 724 36.33 -27.01 12.88
CA VAL A 724 35.28 -26.88 13.90
C VAL A 724 35.07 -25.43 14.32
N ASP A 725 36.13 -24.61 14.39
CA ASP A 725 36.04 -23.21 14.79
C ASP A 725 35.20 -22.39 13.81
N ASN A 726 35.42 -22.56 12.51
CA ASN A 726 34.60 -21.89 11.50
C ASN A 726 33.18 -22.47 11.45
N ALA A 727 32.98 -23.76 11.69
CA ALA A 727 31.64 -24.35 11.79
C ALA A 727 30.82 -23.70 12.94
N ILE A 728 31.41 -23.57 14.12
CA ILE A 728 30.79 -22.87 15.27
C ILE A 728 30.52 -21.41 14.91
N GLY A 729 31.49 -20.72 14.28
CA GLY A 729 31.33 -19.32 13.87
C GLY A 729 30.16 -19.08 12.91
N GLN A 730 29.85 -20.03 12.01
CA GLN A 730 28.66 -19.94 11.15
C GLN A 730 27.35 -20.17 11.93
N LEU A 731 27.34 -21.13 12.87
CA LEU A 731 26.18 -21.34 13.73
C LEU A 731 25.92 -20.17 14.68
N ASP A 732 26.95 -19.49 15.18
CA ASP A 732 26.81 -18.26 15.97
C ASP A 732 26.16 -17.14 15.16
N LYS A 733 26.60 -16.95 13.90
CA LYS A 733 25.96 -15.99 12.98
C LYS A 733 24.50 -16.35 12.74
N MET A 734 24.22 -17.64 12.49
CA MET A 734 22.86 -18.13 12.30
C MET A 734 22.00 -17.87 13.54
N LYS A 735 22.49 -18.18 14.74
CA LYS A 735 21.79 -17.97 16.01
C LYS A 735 21.48 -16.49 16.25
N LYS A 736 22.44 -15.61 15.93
CA LYS A 736 22.28 -14.15 16.08
C LYS A 736 21.26 -13.58 15.10
N GLN A 737 21.29 -14.01 13.83
CA GLN A 737 20.46 -13.45 12.77
C GLN A 737 19.06 -14.10 12.67
N PHE A 738 18.94 -15.37 13.05
CA PHE A 738 17.72 -16.17 12.93
C PHE A 738 17.30 -16.80 14.26
N ALA A 739 17.43 -16.07 15.37
CA ALA A 739 17.08 -16.55 16.71
C ALA A 739 15.66 -17.14 16.80
N HIS A 740 14.69 -16.55 16.09
CA HIS A 740 13.30 -16.99 16.04
C HIS A 740 13.09 -18.32 15.27
N TYR A 741 14.05 -18.71 14.43
CA TYR A 741 14.07 -19.98 13.69
C TYR A 741 15.10 -20.97 14.25
N TRP A 742 15.71 -20.65 15.40
CA TRP A 742 16.70 -21.50 16.06
C TRP A 742 16.02 -22.67 16.75
N GLN A 743 16.26 -23.88 16.24
CA GLN A 743 15.60 -25.09 16.72
C GLN A 743 16.42 -25.80 17.80
N ILE A 744 15.76 -26.71 18.53
CA ILE A 744 16.41 -27.57 19.54
C ILE A 744 17.51 -28.45 18.91
N SER A 745 17.34 -28.84 17.65
CA SER A 745 18.37 -29.58 16.89
C SER A 745 19.59 -28.71 16.58
N ASP A 746 19.39 -27.43 16.24
CA ASP A 746 20.45 -26.45 16.00
C ASP A 746 21.27 -26.23 17.30
N GLU A 747 20.58 -26.06 18.44
CA GLU A 747 21.22 -25.90 19.77
C GLU A 747 22.03 -27.15 20.18
N ARG A 748 21.53 -28.35 19.89
CA ARG A 748 22.26 -29.60 20.18
C ARG A 748 23.52 -29.73 19.32
N ARG A 749 23.42 -29.45 18.01
CA ARG A 749 24.59 -29.45 17.10
C ARG A 749 25.65 -28.47 17.57
N TYR A 750 25.24 -27.24 17.91
CA TYR A 750 26.12 -26.22 18.45
C TYR A 750 26.89 -26.69 19.70
N LYS A 751 26.19 -27.27 20.68
CA LYS A 751 26.82 -27.80 21.90
C LYS A 751 27.76 -28.97 21.62
N GLN A 752 27.40 -29.88 20.72
CA GLN A 752 28.23 -31.03 20.34
C GLN A 752 29.52 -30.61 19.61
N LEU A 753 29.49 -29.51 18.84
CA LEU A 753 30.71 -28.94 18.24
C LEU A 753 31.61 -28.27 19.29
N ALA A 754 31.02 -27.58 20.26
CA ALA A 754 31.74 -26.88 21.31
C ALA A 754 32.34 -27.82 22.39
N ASP A 755 31.72 -28.96 22.64
CA ASP A 755 32.17 -29.96 23.61
C ASP A 755 32.27 -31.36 22.98
N PRO A 756 33.49 -31.78 22.57
CA PRO A 756 33.74 -33.11 22.01
C PRO A 756 33.41 -34.28 22.95
N ALA A 757 33.22 -34.03 24.26
CA ALA A 757 32.86 -35.07 25.22
C ALA A 757 31.37 -35.46 25.16
N LEU A 758 30.53 -34.67 24.48
CA LEU A 758 29.12 -34.97 24.28
C LEU A 758 28.92 -36.04 23.20
N GLN A 759 27.84 -36.83 23.31
CA GLN A 759 27.46 -37.79 22.26
C GLN A 759 27.16 -37.06 20.95
N GLN A 760 27.89 -37.37 19.89
CA GLN A 760 27.84 -36.69 18.59
C GLN A 760 26.69 -37.14 17.67
N ASN A 761 25.58 -37.62 18.25
CA ASN A 761 24.48 -38.21 17.48
C ASN A 761 23.90 -37.25 16.43
N GLU A 762 23.80 -35.95 16.74
CA GLU A 762 23.28 -34.95 15.79
C GLU A 762 24.28 -34.62 14.69
N LEU A 763 25.58 -34.59 15.00
CA LEU A 763 26.63 -34.36 14.00
C LEU A 763 26.72 -35.51 12.99
N MET A 764 26.52 -36.76 13.43
CA MET A 764 26.51 -37.94 12.56
C MET A 764 25.33 -37.94 11.57
N THR A 765 24.19 -37.37 11.95
CA THR A 765 22.99 -37.27 11.10
C THR A 765 22.77 -35.88 10.52
N TRP A 766 23.75 -34.97 10.62
CA TRP A 766 23.58 -33.57 10.27
C TRP A 766 23.13 -33.41 8.81
N PHE A 767 23.84 -34.03 7.86
CA PHE A 767 23.46 -33.96 6.44
C PHE A 767 22.04 -34.50 6.18
N SER A 768 21.66 -35.64 6.76
CA SER A 768 20.32 -36.21 6.58
C SER A 768 19.20 -35.39 7.23
N SER A 769 19.54 -34.56 8.20
CA SER A 769 18.61 -33.66 8.89
C SER A 769 18.63 -32.23 8.33
N LEU A 770 19.46 -31.96 7.32
CA LEU A 770 19.47 -30.66 6.65
C LEU A 770 18.09 -30.41 6.04
N GLN A 771 17.60 -29.20 6.31
CA GLN A 771 16.47 -28.67 5.58
C GLN A 771 16.85 -28.54 4.10
N LYS A 772 16.00 -29.07 3.20
CA LYS A 772 16.28 -29.13 1.76
C LYS A 772 16.03 -27.77 1.10
N PRO A 773 16.68 -27.47 -0.05
CA PRO A 773 16.53 -26.19 -0.75
C PRO A 773 15.09 -25.80 -1.08
N TYR A 774 14.26 -26.80 -1.37
CA TYR A 774 12.87 -26.65 -1.80
C TYR A 774 11.85 -26.63 -0.66
N SER A 775 12.28 -26.48 0.60
CA SER A 775 11.36 -26.32 1.74
C SER A 775 10.90 -24.87 1.95
N VAL A 776 11.62 -23.89 1.40
CA VAL A 776 11.49 -22.49 1.81
C VAL A 776 10.31 -21.74 1.17
N TYR A 777 9.60 -22.36 0.22
CA TYR A 777 8.47 -21.72 -0.46
C TYR A 777 7.14 -21.90 0.30
N CYS A 778 7.14 -22.65 1.40
CA CYS A 778 5.96 -22.94 2.20
C CYS A 778 5.68 -21.83 3.22
N GLU A 779 4.46 -21.27 3.18
CA GLU A 779 4.01 -20.28 4.16
C GLU A 779 3.70 -20.92 5.51
N SER A 780 3.29 -22.20 5.55
CA SER A 780 2.98 -22.88 6.82
C SER A 780 4.19 -23.02 7.76
N GLU A 781 5.41 -22.89 7.22
CA GLU A 781 6.65 -22.88 7.98
C GLU A 781 7.08 -21.45 8.40
N TRP A 782 6.40 -20.42 7.90
CA TRP A 782 6.67 -19.04 8.26
C TRP A 782 6.01 -18.78 9.61
N ASN A 783 6.83 -18.76 10.67
CA ASN A 783 6.41 -18.24 11.98
C ASN A 783 6.18 -16.72 11.86
N PHE A 784 5.05 -16.31 11.29
CA PHE A 784 4.50 -15.01 11.61
C PHE A 784 4.01 -15.11 13.05
N GLN A 785 4.81 -14.65 14.00
CA GLN A 785 4.30 -14.36 15.34
C GLN A 785 3.30 -13.22 15.20
N ILE A 786 2.08 -13.56 14.81
CA ILE A 786 0.91 -12.77 15.11
C ILE A 786 0.58 -13.17 16.54
N ASP A 787 0.83 -12.26 17.49
CA ASP A 787 0.12 -12.29 18.77
C ASP A 787 -1.37 -12.16 18.44
N VAL A 788 -2.01 -13.29 18.15
CA VAL A 788 -3.47 -13.38 18.16
C VAL A 788 -3.84 -13.56 19.62
N ASN A 789 -3.99 -12.45 20.32
CA ASN A 789 -5.10 -12.29 21.25
C ASN A 789 -5.70 -10.90 20.99
#